data_AF-A0A1Y4U9I4-F1
#
_entry.id   AF-A0A1Y4U9I4-F1
#
_cell.length_a   1.000
_cell.length_b   1.000
_cell.length_c   1.000
_cell.angle_alpha   90.00
_cell.angle_beta   90.00
_cell.angle_gamma   90.00
#
_symmetry.space_group_name_H-M   'P 1'
#
loop_
_entity.id
_entity.type
_entity.pdbx_description
1 polymer ?
#
loop_
_entity_poly.entity_id
_entity_poly.type
_entity_poly.pdbx_seq_one_letter_code
_entity_poly.pdbx_strand_id
1 'polypeptide(L)'
;MKSLFRNICLAVFGLLGAAAFTACGEDETSDGGLDLYYASIVDIGPSMLFNSDAPTWYGPTPSEFAITAITLNDAVITSESFAINSTTGVVSITHTENLEPGVYKLTVSCLSGGVRHTFKDIFTVHMSPATPEALELSSPTLEIPYAELETSEAKVTVTPVGESVSIQSYSLVQPEGAEYFAISLAGEVTLNADFKGEVMPGNYPLPITVKTYAGEMTYESLLTGRITSEPLSVSYPTSSGRIEAGLSFLGTTPTLKGSPDEVAWAIRQVRPGEGSPETDLIKIDPATGVISVDEGNNLQVGAVYTVDLTVTNSFGSTDFDGAYTLTVVDYIEPIDASTFAYDPVEAIQGGEFKAEKRSGFVGDEAVFAFGTLPAAVEGQLTIDQATGAVSATKGHSIPLGEYEIPVVASNLKGQAETTLRLTVGENPYYFTTISYGNNLGLTPAENYASQFRCPTSGDLTSLQLTPTTDAKPGTQLTWSIAIKHQCSGTLIDSQTGVISPKGFKANNGGLILVTATAGKGQVGETSVTVPVFFSFIQAVDGVTIHYTPFVFQVNPRTGGTSAAPTVEGVDPSLFAIDYRRTFNYYNFAGPHTDGQPSTAGSFMNSVWSSYYTSIGSATVNTGSKDPVSYYSNTSRLSSALCYVDPTTKALVVNPNKWVDGNGVAANGAMIGQMTFVTDGNSGNVSNGSQVFPIWIWFDEKF
;
A
#
# COMPACT_ATOMS: atom_id res chain seq x y z
N MET A 1 4.94 26.88 -40.86
CA MET A 1 5.25 28.29 -41.15
C MET A 1 6.15 28.80 -40.01
N LYS A 2 7.45 29.04 -40.31
CA LYS A 2 8.47 29.81 -39.56
C LYS A 2 8.78 29.43 -38.08
N SER A 3 10.01 29.43 -37.57
CA SER A 3 11.37 29.49 -38.14
C SER A 3 12.40 29.29 -37.01
N LEU A 4 13.43 28.50 -37.32
CA LEU A 4 14.86 28.65 -37.00
C LEU A 4 15.38 28.83 -35.56
N PHE A 5 16.14 27.81 -35.17
CA PHE A 5 17.39 27.85 -34.40
C PHE A 5 18.39 28.92 -34.91
N ARG A 6 19.07 29.60 -33.97
CA ARG A 6 20.46 30.09 -34.08
C ARG A 6 20.95 30.60 -32.72
N ASN A 7 22.16 30.20 -32.32
CA ASN A 7 23.15 31.10 -31.73
C ASN A 7 24.58 30.57 -32.01
N ILE A 8 25.42 31.49 -32.48
CA ILE A 8 26.81 31.35 -32.94
C ILE A 8 27.58 32.55 -32.34
N CYS A 9 28.77 32.28 -31.78
CA CYS A 9 29.96 33.14 -31.57
C CYS A 9 29.80 34.41 -30.68
N LEU A 10 30.83 34.94 -29.99
CA LEU A 10 32.19 35.25 -30.45
C LEU A 10 33.17 35.49 -29.28
N ALA A 11 34.46 35.27 -29.55
CA ALA A 11 35.62 35.57 -28.71
C ALA A 11 36.09 37.05 -28.80
N VAL A 12 36.84 37.52 -27.79
CA VAL A 12 37.76 38.67 -27.90
C VAL A 12 39.06 38.37 -27.14
N PHE A 13 40.18 38.65 -27.81
CA PHE A 13 41.59 38.56 -27.40
C PHE A 13 42.14 39.99 -27.15
N GLY A 14 43.18 40.16 -26.32
CA GLY A 14 43.96 41.41 -26.16
C GLY A 14 44.73 41.44 -24.82
N LEU A 15 46.04 41.15 -24.65
CA LEU A 15 47.33 41.52 -25.28
C LEU A 15 48.02 42.73 -24.59
N LEU A 16 49.34 42.55 -24.30
CA LEU A 16 50.40 43.45 -23.76
C LEU A 16 50.53 43.60 -22.23
N GLY A 17 51.72 43.49 -21.60
CA GLY A 17 53.06 43.25 -22.13
C GLY A 17 54.19 43.32 -21.09
N ALA A 18 55.32 42.67 -21.44
CA ALA A 18 56.74 42.92 -21.12
C ALA A 18 57.23 43.00 -19.66
N ALA A 19 58.12 42.07 -19.27
CA ALA A 19 59.54 42.37 -19.04
C ALA A 19 60.37 41.13 -18.64
N ALA A 20 61.60 41.12 -19.16
CA ALA A 20 62.81 40.47 -18.66
C ALA A 20 62.94 38.93 -18.74
N PHE A 21 63.58 38.50 -19.82
CA PHE A 21 64.59 37.44 -19.76
C PHE A 21 65.61 37.72 -18.64
N THR A 22 65.79 36.77 -17.74
CA THR A 22 67.08 36.47 -17.13
C THR A 22 67.26 34.96 -17.14
N ALA A 23 68.21 34.52 -17.95
CA ALA A 23 68.72 33.16 -18.00
C ALA A 23 69.35 32.74 -16.66
N CYS A 24 69.29 31.45 -16.34
CA CYS A 24 70.46 30.60 -16.05
C CYS A 24 70.01 29.26 -15.45
N GLY A 25 70.40 28.19 -16.13
CA GLY A 25 70.22 26.79 -15.78
C GLY A 25 70.54 25.99 -17.03
N GLU A 26 71.83 25.98 -17.37
CA GLU A 26 72.41 25.63 -18.66
C GLU A 26 71.89 24.33 -19.27
N ASP A 27 71.49 24.48 -20.53
CA ASP A 27 71.45 23.45 -21.56
C ASP A 27 72.81 22.75 -21.66
N GLU A 28 72.86 21.46 -21.34
CA GLU A 28 73.84 20.56 -21.95
C GLU A 28 73.18 19.80 -23.10
N THR A 29 72.94 20.52 -24.19
CA THR A 29 72.75 19.93 -25.52
C THR A 29 74.07 19.32 -25.97
N SER A 30 74.25 18.02 -25.75
CA SER A 30 75.30 17.25 -26.42
C SER A 30 74.86 16.87 -27.84
N ASP A 31 75.79 17.00 -28.78
CA ASP A 31 75.64 16.87 -30.23
C ASP A 31 74.67 15.74 -30.66
N GLY A 32 73.53 16.16 -31.20
CA GLY A 32 72.34 15.32 -31.43
C GLY A 32 71.06 15.82 -30.73
N GLY A 33 71.16 16.93 -29.99
CA GLY A 33 70.15 17.48 -29.07
C GLY A 33 68.73 17.60 -29.62
N LEU A 34 67.85 16.77 -29.09
CA LEU A 34 66.41 16.85 -29.21
C LEU A 34 65.85 17.64 -28.03
N ASP A 35 65.08 18.69 -28.28
CA ASP A 35 64.21 19.31 -27.28
C ASP A 35 62.78 18.81 -27.48
N LEU A 36 62.14 18.37 -26.41
CA LEU A 36 60.78 17.83 -26.42
C LEU A 36 59.90 18.66 -25.49
N TYR A 37 58.68 18.97 -25.92
CA TYR A 37 57.71 19.75 -25.13
C TYR A 37 56.32 19.13 -25.23
N TYR A 38 55.67 18.98 -24.07
CA TYR A 38 54.24 18.71 -23.99
C TYR A 38 53.49 19.98 -23.58
N ALA A 39 52.27 20.16 -24.09
CA ALA A 39 51.45 21.32 -23.79
C ALA A 39 50.85 21.23 -22.38
N SER A 40 51.22 22.19 -21.52
CA SER A 40 50.63 22.56 -20.21
C SER A 40 50.44 21.46 -19.15
N ILE A 41 50.18 21.89 -17.91
CA ILE A 41 49.71 21.03 -16.81
C ILE A 41 48.28 20.58 -17.11
N VAL A 42 47.99 19.30 -16.87
CA VAL A 42 46.66 18.73 -17.08
C VAL A 42 45.96 18.53 -15.73
N ASP A 43 44.83 19.19 -15.52
CA ASP A 43 43.96 18.91 -14.38
C ASP A 43 42.96 17.81 -14.75
N ILE A 44 42.93 16.72 -13.98
CA ILE A 44 41.97 15.62 -14.13
C ILE A 44 41.33 15.28 -12.78
N GLY A 45 40.11 14.76 -12.83
CA GLY A 45 39.46 14.11 -11.70
C GLY A 45 39.32 12.60 -11.93
N PRO A 46 38.87 11.87 -10.90
CA PRO A 46 38.52 10.46 -11.03
C PRO A 46 37.53 10.21 -12.19
N SER A 47 37.68 9.06 -12.87
CA SER A 47 36.88 8.62 -14.02
C SER A 47 36.92 9.51 -15.28
N MET A 48 37.82 10.49 -15.37
CA MET A 48 38.10 11.20 -16.62
C MET A 48 39.07 10.41 -17.50
N LEU A 49 38.82 10.40 -18.81
CA LEU A 49 39.77 9.91 -19.82
C LEU A 49 40.50 11.10 -20.44
N PHE A 50 41.81 11.01 -20.55
CA PHE A 50 42.62 12.08 -21.13
C PHE A 50 43.56 11.53 -22.20
N ASN A 51 43.66 12.23 -23.32
CA ASN A 51 44.72 12.04 -24.32
C ASN A 51 45.39 13.39 -24.54
N SER A 52 46.71 13.43 -24.44
CA SER A 52 47.47 14.64 -24.80
C SER A 52 47.45 14.83 -26.32
N ASP A 53 47.72 16.05 -26.77
CA ASP A 53 48.23 16.24 -28.12
C ASP A 53 49.62 15.58 -28.24
N ALA A 54 50.06 15.32 -29.48
CA ALA A 54 51.42 14.85 -29.73
C ALA A 54 52.43 15.92 -29.25
N PRO A 55 53.55 15.53 -28.63
CA PRO A 55 54.55 16.48 -28.18
C PRO A 55 55.13 17.23 -29.38
N THR A 56 55.51 18.48 -29.17
CA THR A 56 56.28 19.26 -30.13
C THR A 56 57.76 19.11 -29.83
N TRP A 57 58.61 19.10 -30.86
CA TRP A 57 60.04 18.97 -30.68
C TRP A 57 60.83 19.88 -31.62
N TYR A 58 62.08 20.15 -31.23
CA TYR A 58 63.10 20.76 -32.06
C TYR A 58 64.29 19.80 -32.18
N GLY A 59 64.74 19.53 -33.41
CA GLY A 59 65.77 18.50 -33.70
C GLY A 59 65.26 17.35 -34.58
N PRO A 60 66.01 16.23 -34.69
CA PRO A 60 65.61 15.07 -35.49
C PRO A 60 64.32 14.42 -34.95
N THR A 61 63.53 13.79 -35.84
CA THR A 61 62.23 13.22 -35.47
C THR A 61 62.35 12.15 -34.38
N PRO A 62 61.70 12.32 -33.22
CA PRO A 62 61.69 11.34 -32.15
C PRO A 62 60.77 10.15 -32.48
N SER A 63 61.15 8.99 -31.97
CA SER A 63 60.44 7.71 -32.12
C SER A 63 60.67 6.83 -30.88
N GLU A 64 59.99 5.70 -30.75
CA GLU A 64 60.12 4.78 -29.60
C GLU A 64 59.91 5.45 -28.23
N PHE A 65 58.85 6.24 -28.12
CA PHE A 65 58.46 6.88 -26.86
C PHE A 65 58.12 5.86 -25.77
N ALA A 66 58.60 6.11 -24.55
CA ALA A 66 58.30 5.29 -23.37
C ALA A 66 58.31 6.15 -22.10
N ILE A 67 57.38 5.88 -21.18
CA ILE A 67 57.41 6.43 -19.81
C ILE A 67 58.43 5.61 -19.02
N THR A 68 59.46 6.27 -18.48
CA THR A 68 60.55 5.61 -17.75
C THR A 68 60.48 5.80 -16.24
N ALA A 69 59.75 6.81 -15.76
CA ALA A 69 59.39 6.96 -14.35
C ALA A 69 58.11 7.76 -14.18
N ILE A 70 57.38 7.51 -13.09
CA ILE A 70 56.22 8.29 -12.65
C ILE A 70 56.49 8.67 -11.20
N THR A 71 56.26 9.93 -10.86
CA THR A 71 56.24 10.38 -9.46
C THR A 71 54.86 10.91 -9.09
N LEU A 72 54.44 10.71 -7.83
CA LEU A 72 53.29 11.35 -7.20
C LEU A 72 53.80 12.16 -6.02
N ASN A 73 53.55 13.47 -6.01
CA ASN A 73 54.04 14.38 -4.97
C ASN A 73 55.56 14.18 -4.71
N ASP A 74 56.33 14.07 -5.81
CA ASP A 74 57.79 13.83 -5.85
C ASP A 74 58.28 12.47 -5.33
N ALA A 75 57.39 11.53 -4.98
CA ALA A 75 57.73 10.15 -4.65
C ALA A 75 57.57 9.21 -5.86
N VAL A 76 58.54 8.32 -6.10
CA VAL A 76 58.50 7.37 -7.24
C VAL A 76 57.42 6.31 -7.00
N ILE A 77 56.54 6.14 -8.00
CA ILE A 77 55.46 5.16 -7.99
C ILE A 77 55.42 4.38 -9.31
N THR A 78 54.62 3.30 -9.34
CA THR A 78 54.23 2.58 -10.56
C THR A 78 52.73 2.69 -10.74
N SER A 79 52.28 3.02 -11.96
CA SER A 79 50.86 3.08 -12.29
C SER A 79 50.63 2.63 -13.73
N GLU A 80 49.59 1.81 -13.93
CA GLU A 80 49.15 1.37 -15.26
C GLU A 80 48.20 2.38 -15.93
N SER A 81 47.75 3.39 -15.18
CA SER A 81 46.82 4.42 -15.66
C SER A 81 47.44 5.32 -16.73
N PHE A 82 48.77 5.41 -16.78
CA PHE A 82 49.49 6.26 -17.73
C PHE A 82 50.14 5.41 -18.82
N ALA A 83 49.74 5.63 -20.08
CA ALA A 83 50.33 5.02 -21.25
C ALA A 83 50.87 6.09 -22.19
N ILE A 84 51.88 5.74 -22.99
CA ILE A 84 52.38 6.60 -24.07
C ILE A 84 52.42 5.81 -25.38
N ASN A 85 51.93 6.43 -26.45
CA ASN A 85 52.01 5.84 -27.76
C ASN A 85 53.47 5.89 -28.26
N SER A 86 54.08 4.73 -28.48
CA SER A 86 55.50 4.62 -28.82
C SER A 86 55.89 5.28 -30.15
N THR A 87 54.93 5.56 -31.04
CA THR A 87 55.19 6.18 -32.35
C THR A 87 54.94 7.69 -32.33
N THR A 88 53.87 8.12 -31.67
CA THR A 88 53.40 9.52 -31.73
C THR A 88 53.75 10.35 -30.51
N GLY A 89 54.12 9.71 -29.40
CA GLY A 89 54.37 10.39 -28.13
C GLY A 89 53.11 10.84 -27.40
N VAL A 90 51.91 10.59 -27.90
CA VAL A 90 50.66 10.93 -27.20
C VAL A 90 50.57 10.16 -25.88
N VAL A 91 50.35 10.89 -24.76
CA VAL A 91 50.11 10.32 -23.44
C VAL A 91 48.60 10.11 -23.25
N SER A 92 48.22 8.89 -22.88
CA SER A 92 46.86 8.51 -22.54
C SER A 92 46.75 8.22 -21.05
N ILE A 93 45.76 8.81 -20.38
CA ILE A 93 45.44 8.58 -18.98
C ILE A 93 44.08 7.89 -18.90
N THR A 94 44.07 6.71 -18.30
CA THR A 94 42.89 5.84 -18.16
C THR A 94 42.82 5.29 -16.74
N HIS A 95 41.67 4.71 -16.34
CA HIS A 95 41.47 4.17 -14.98
C HIS A 95 41.80 5.18 -13.87
N THR A 96 41.39 6.44 -14.07
CA THR A 96 41.70 7.58 -13.19
C THR A 96 40.97 7.50 -11.85
N GLU A 97 39.92 6.67 -11.74
CA GLU A 97 39.27 6.32 -10.49
C GLU A 97 40.19 5.63 -9.45
N ASN A 98 41.30 5.04 -9.89
CA ASN A 98 42.27 4.37 -9.02
C ASN A 98 43.48 5.24 -8.69
N LEU A 99 43.54 6.47 -9.20
CA LEU A 99 44.64 7.39 -8.91
C LEU A 99 44.38 8.15 -7.61
N GLU A 100 45.41 8.24 -6.77
CA GLU A 100 45.40 9.07 -5.58
C GLU A 100 45.44 10.55 -5.95
N PRO A 101 44.76 11.44 -5.20
CA PRO A 101 44.84 12.88 -5.45
C PRO A 101 46.27 13.42 -5.26
N GLY A 102 46.66 14.39 -6.09
CA GLY A 102 47.98 15.01 -6.03
C GLY A 102 48.61 15.29 -7.39
N VAL A 103 49.89 15.69 -7.39
CA VAL A 103 50.62 16.05 -8.61
C VAL A 103 51.43 14.85 -9.11
N TYR A 104 51.03 14.31 -10.25
CA TYR A 104 51.78 13.30 -10.99
C TYR A 104 52.75 13.95 -11.97
N LYS A 105 53.99 13.46 -12.03
CA LYS A 105 54.98 13.87 -13.05
C LYS A 105 55.55 12.66 -13.77
N LEU A 106 55.51 12.66 -15.09
CA LEU A 106 56.01 11.57 -15.92
C LEU A 106 57.36 11.97 -16.51
N THR A 107 58.34 11.07 -16.38
CA THR A 107 59.61 11.11 -17.09
C THR A 107 59.50 10.28 -18.35
N VAL A 108 59.78 10.88 -19.51
CA VAL A 108 59.59 10.26 -20.83
C VAL A 108 60.94 10.10 -21.53
N SER A 109 61.17 8.94 -22.15
CA SER A 109 62.29 8.71 -23.05
C SER A 109 61.85 8.51 -24.49
N CYS A 110 62.71 8.83 -25.45
CA CYS A 110 62.52 8.52 -26.87
C CYS A 110 63.86 8.37 -27.58
N LEU A 111 63.84 7.75 -28.76
CA LEU A 111 64.98 7.62 -29.67
C LEU A 111 64.91 8.71 -30.75
N SER A 112 65.97 9.50 -30.88
CA SER A 112 66.12 10.48 -31.97
C SER A 112 67.55 10.44 -32.49
N GLY A 113 67.72 10.47 -33.82
CA GLY A 113 69.04 10.43 -34.44
C GLY A 113 69.89 9.19 -34.11
N GLY A 114 69.28 8.10 -33.62
CA GLY A 114 69.98 6.89 -33.17
C GLY A 114 70.43 6.90 -31.70
N VAL A 115 70.12 7.97 -30.94
CA VAL A 115 70.46 8.15 -29.52
C VAL A 115 69.17 8.21 -28.69
N ARG A 116 69.19 7.61 -27.49
CA ARG A 116 68.04 7.63 -26.57
C ARG A 116 68.16 8.83 -25.62
N HIS A 117 67.16 9.71 -25.64
CA HIS A 117 67.02 10.88 -24.79
C HIS A 117 65.98 10.61 -23.69
N THR A 118 66.19 11.16 -22.49
CA THR A 118 65.25 11.07 -21.36
C THR A 118 64.98 12.45 -20.79
N PHE A 119 63.71 12.82 -20.69
CA PHE A 119 63.24 14.11 -20.20
C PHE A 119 62.51 13.90 -18.88
N LYS A 120 63.14 14.36 -17.79
CA LYS A 120 62.61 14.19 -16.44
C LYS A 120 61.41 15.10 -16.23
N ASP A 121 60.35 14.54 -15.64
CA ASP A 121 59.14 15.26 -15.18
C ASP A 121 58.51 16.19 -16.24
N ILE A 122 58.64 15.79 -17.52
CA ILE A 122 58.28 16.60 -18.68
C ILE A 122 56.76 16.74 -18.87
N PHE A 123 55.97 15.83 -18.28
CA PHE A 123 54.50 15.86 -18.33
C PHE A 123 53.94 15.89 -16.92
N THR A 124 53.18 16.93 -16.57
CA THR A 124 52.62 17.12 -15.22
C THR A 124 51.10 17.02 -15.26
N VAL A 125 50.54 16.22 -14.35
CA VAL A 125 49.10 15.98 -14.22
C VAL A 125 48.70 16.26 -12.78
N HIS A 126 47.70 17.10 -12.57
CA HIS A 126 47.12 17.36 -11.26
C HIS A 126 45.83 16.54 -11.12
N MET A 127 45.82 15.57 -10.21
CA MET A 127 44.63 14.77 -9.89
C MET A 127 43.88 15.41 -8.73
N SER A 128 42.70 15.99 -9.01
CA SER A 128 41.81 16.53 -7.97
C SER A 128 41.16 15.41 -7.16
N PRO A 129 40.92 15.60 -5.85
CA PRO A 129 40.20 14.61 -5.07
C PRO A 129 38.74 14.48 -5.49
N ALA A 130 38.18 13.28 -5.29
CA ALA A 130 36.79 12.98 -5.61
C ALA A 130 35.80 13.84 -4.82
N THR A 131 36.12 14.17 -3.57
CA THR A 131 35.29 14.97 -2.65
C THR A 131 36.20 15.92 -1.86
N PRO A 132 35.67 17.01 -1.25
CA PRO A 132 36.47 17.94 -0.44
C PRO A 132 37.26 17.25 0.69
N GLU A 133 38.36 17.84 1.14
CA GLU A 133 39.15 17.27 2.24
C GLU A 133 38.41 17.38 3.58
N ALA A 134 37.77 18.52 3.82
CA ALA A 134 36.99 18.80 5.01
C ALA A 134 35.86 19.80 4.69
N LEU A 135 34.94 19.94 5.64
CA LEU A 135 33.92 20.98 5.62
C LEU A 135 34.13 21.92 6.82
N GLU A 136 34.12 23.22 6.56
CA GLU A 136 34.05 24.26 7.58
C GLU A 136 32.62 24.72 7.77
N LEU A 137 32.21 24.89 9.04
CA LEU A 137 30.88 25.36 9.42
C LEU A 137 30.96 26.75 10.05
N SER A 138 29.97 27.59 9.77
CA SER A 138 29.83 28.88 10.47
C SER A 138 29.50 28.73 11.96
N SER A 139 28.92 27.58 12.36
CA SER A 139 28.64 27.19 13.75
C SER A 139 28.50 25.67 13.82
N PRO A 140 28.97 25.00 14.90
CA PRO A 140 28.75 23.56 15.10
C PRO A 140 27.30 23.22 15.51
N THR A 141 26.47 24.22 15.79
CA THR A 141 25.08 24.03 16.22
C THR A 141 24.16 25.03 15.52
N LEU A 142 23.05 24.53 14.99
CA LEU A 142 21.92 25.31 14.53
C LEU A 142 20.83 25.24 15.60
N GLU A 143 20.73 26.27 16.45
CA GLU A 143 19.73 26.32 17.53
C GLU A 143 18.50 27.13 17.08
N ILE A 144 17.30 26.56 17.27
CA ILE A 144 16.02 27.18 16.91
C ILE A 144 15.04 26.96 18.07
N PRO A 145 14.52 28.03 18.71
CA PRO A 145 13.44 27.90 19.67
C PRO A 145 12.16 27.36 19.01
N TYR A 146 11.49 26.42 19.66
CA TYR A 146 10.26 25.78 19.17
C TYR A 146 9.15 26.80 18.89
N ALA A 147 9.05 27.84 19.73
CA ALA A 147 8.09 28.93 19.57
C ALA A 147 8.34 29.78 18.31
N GLU A 148 9.53 29.68 17.70
CA GLU A 148 9.98 30.48 16.57
C GLU A 148 10.11 29.66 15.27
N LEU A 149 9.67 28.40 15.24
CA LEU A 149 9.83 27.51 14.07
C LEU A 149 9.31 28.14 12.76
N GLU A 150 8.15 28.79 12.81
CA GLU A 150 7.50 29.41 11.63
C GLU A 150 8.18 30.71 11.18
N THR A 151 8.98 31.33 12.04
CA THR A 151 9.59 32.65 11.80
C THR A 151 11.12 32.61 11.82
N SER A 152 11.71 31.42 11.98
CA SER A 152 13.15 31.28 12.17
C SER A 152 13.90 31.60 10.88
N GLU A 153 14.88 32.51 10.99
CA GLU A 153 15.87 32.80 9.94
C GLU A 153 17.24 32.19 10.29
N ALA A 154 17.32 31.36 11.33
CA ALA A 154 18.56 30.76 11.79
C ALA A 154 19.14 29.83 10.71
N LYS A 155 20.44 29.96 10.46
CA LYS A 155 21.14 29.15 9.46
C LYS A 155 22.58 28.87 9.83
N VAL A 156 23.09 27.75 9.34
CA VAL A 156 24.51 27.40 9.36
C VAL A 156 24.99 27.26 7.92
N THR A 157 26.15 27.84 7.61
CA THR A 157 26.76 27.72 6.26
C THR A 157 27.86 26.66 6.29
N VAL A 158 27.83 25.79 5.29
CA VAL A 158 28.79 24.71 5.03
C VAL A 158 29.69 25.12 3.88
N THR A 159 30.99 25.22 4.12
CA THR A 159 31.98 25.58 3.09
C THR A 159 32.98 24.45 2.90
N PRO A 160 33.17 23.94 1.67
CA PRO A 160 34.19 22.93 1.40
C PRO A 160 35.59 23.53 1.53
N VAL A 161 36.51 22.79 2.15
CA VAL A 161 37.93 23.13 2.27
C VAL A 161 38.73 22.34 1.24
N GLY A 162 39.63 23.03 0.52
CA GLY A 162 40.48 22.45 -0.50
C GLY A 162 39.85 22.44 -1.91
N GLU A 163 40.62 21.96 -2.89
CA GLU A 163 40.14 21.75 -4.25
C GLU A 163 39.42 20.39 -4.35
N SER A 164 38.34 20.33 -5.13
CA SER A 164 37.67 19.06 -5.46
C SER A 164 36.99 19.18 -6.82
N VAL A 165 36.59 18.03 -7.38
CA VAL A 165 35.66 18.03 -8.52
C VAL A 165 34.36 18.76 -8.14
N SER A 166 33.72 19.43 -9.11
CA SER A 166 32.52 20.24 -8.88
C SER A 166 31.44 19.50 -8.10
N ILE A 167 30.93 20.15 -7.06
CA ILE A 167 29.86 19.64 -6.19
C ILE A 167 28.54 19.65 -6.97
N GLN A 168 27.88 18.51 -7.01
CA GLN A 168 26.56 18.33 -7.62
C GLN A 168 25.44 18.66 -6.63
N SER A 169 25.59 18.23 -5.38
CA SER A 169 24.58 18.42 -4.34
C SER A 169 25.14 18.21 -2.94
N TYR A 170 24.46 18.83 -1.98
CA TYR A 170 24.55 18.50 -0.56
C TYR A 170 23.27 17.79 -0.12
N SER A 171 23.38 16.91 0.87
CA SER A 171 22.23 16.34 1.58
C SER A 171 22.56 16.11 3.05
N LEU A 172 21.53 16.09 3.90
CA LEU A 172 21.65 15.74 5.31
C LEU A 172 21.20 14.30 5.53
N VAL A 173 21.92 13.56 6.37
CA VAL A 173 21.48 12.25 6.83
C VAL A 173 20.60 12.44 8.07
N GLN A 174 19.33 12.07 7.95
CA GLN A 174 18.34 12.19 9.03
C GLN A 174 17.52 10.89 9.11
N PRO A 175 16.97 10.53 10.28
CA PRO A 175 16.03 9.43 10.39
C PRO A 175 14.80 9.66 9.50
N GLU A 176 14.31 8.59 8.88
CA GLU A 176 13.08 8.64 8.07
C GLU A 176 11.90 9.14 8.92
N GLY A 177 11.20 10.16 8.43
CA GLY A 177 10.08 10.81 9.12
C GLY A 177 10.47 11.92 10.10
N ALA A 178 11.77 12.24 10.22
CA ALA A 178 12.29 13.33 11.05
C ALA A 178 13.23 14.27 10.27
N GLU A 179 12.93 14.53 9.00
CA GLU A 179 13.71 15.40 8.12
C GLU A 179 13.48 16.89 8.40
N TYR A 180 13.70 17.31 9.64
CA TYR A 180 13.40 18.65 10.14
C TYR A 180 14.30 19.74 9.55
N PHE A 181 15.47 19.38 9.03
CA PHE A 181 16.44 20.31 8.49
C PHE A 181 16.68 20.05 7.00
N ALA A 182 17.01 21.11 6.26
CA ALA A 182 17.33 21.04 4.84
C ALA A 182 18.66 21.76 4.57
N ILE A 183 19.39 21.28 3.56
CA ILE A 183 20.61 21.91 3.07
C ILE A 183 20.45 22.29 1.59
N SER A 184 20.80 23.53 1.25
CA SER A 184 20.73 24.02 -0.13
C SER A 184 21.99 23.64 -0.94
N LEU A 185 21.93 23.80 -2.26
CA LEU A 185 23.10 23.70 -3.15
C LEU A 185 24.22 24.71 -2.80
N ALA A 186 23.89 25.80 -2.11
CA ALA A 186 24.86 26.78 -1.63
C ALA A 186 25.47 26.40 -0.26
N GLY A 187 25.13 25.23 0.30
CA GLY A 187 25.61 24.79 1.60
C GLY A 187 24.92 25.46 2.79
N GLU A 188 23.75 26.07 2.61
CA GLU A 188 23.00 26.67 3.72
C GLU A 188 22.09 25.65 4.38
N VAL A 189 22.31 25.36 5.66
CA VAL A 189 21.48 24.50 6.50
C VAL A 189 20.47 25.35 7.26
N THR A 190 19.18 25.01 7.12
CA THR A 190 18.03 25.71 7.72
C THR A 190 16.97 24.71 8.18
N LEU A 191 15.94 25.19 8.87
CA LEU A 191 14.72 24.41 9.08
C LEU A 191 14.07 24.06 7.73
N ASN A 192 13.61 22.82 7.58
CA ASN A 192 13.00 22.33 6.35
C ASN A 192 11.57 22.84 6.19
N ALA A 193 11.37 23.87 5.36
CA ALA A 193 10.03 24.43 5.06
C ALA A 193 9.09 23.44 4.34
N ASP A 194 9.64 22.40 3.70
CA ASP A 194 8.84 21.40 2.99
C ASP A 194 8.37 20.25 3.89
N PHE A 195 8.92 20.12 5.10
CA PHE A 195 8.48 19.12 6.07
C PHE A 195 7.03 19.38 6.47
N LYS A 196 6.19 18.33 6.43
CA LYS A 196 4.74 18.42 6.71
C LYS A 196 4.33 17.75 8.03
N GLY A 197 5.27 17.14 8.74
CA GLY A 197 5.03 16.55 10.05
C GLY A 197 5.17 17.56 11.18
N GLU A 198 4.99 17.08 12.41
CA GLU A 198 5.31 17.85 13.61
C GLU A 198 6.82 17.82 13.86
N VAL A 199 7.47 18.99 13.89
CA VAL A 199 8.85 19.11 14.37
C VAL A 199 8.84 18.88 15.88
N MET A 200 9.79 18.12 16.40
CA MET A 200 9.89 17.82 17.83
C MET A 200 11.08 18.58 18.45
N PRO A 201 10.98 19.06 19.71
CA PRO A 201 12.14 19.52 20.44
C PRO A 201 13.17 18.41 20.63
N GLY A 202 14.45 18.74 20.54
CA GLY A 202 15.53 17.77 20.68
C GLY A 202 16.85 18.17 20.03
N ASN A 203 17.84 17.28 20.17
CA ASN A 203 19.15 17.38 19.54
C ASN A 203 19.22 16.36 18.39
N TYR A 204 19.52 16.85 17.19
CA TYR A 204 19.54 16.09 15.94
C TYR A 204 20.94 16.17 15.33
N PRO A 205 21.74 15.10 15.39
CA PRO A 205 22.98 15.03 14.61
C PRO A 205 22.65 15.13 13.12
N LEU A 206 23.36 15.99 12.40
CA LEU A 206 23.15 16.23 10.97
C LEU A 206 24.44 15.92 10.19
N PRO A 207 24.76 14.65 9.92
CA PRO A 207 25.83 14.30 8.99
C PRO A 207 25.55 14.87 7.61
N ILE A 208 26.58 15.40 6.97
CA ILE A 208 26.47 16.09 5.69
C ILE A 208 27.07 15.22 4.62
N THR A 209 26.28 14.81 3.64
CA THR A 209 26.75 14.10 2.45
C THR A 209 26.99 15.07 1.32
N VAL A 210 28.19 15.01 0.73
CA VAL A 210 28.59 15.81 -0.43
C VAL A 210 28.76 14.88 -1.61
N LYS A 211 28.00 15.15 -2.67
CA LYS A 211 28.10 14.43 -3.94
C LYS A 211 28.75 15.32 -4.99
N THR A 212 29.76 14.80 -5.66
CA THR A 212 30.43 15.45 -6.80
C THR A 212 30.25 14.59 -8.06
N TYR A 213 30.78 15.04 -9.20
CA TYR A 213 30.83 14.22 -10.41
C TYR A 213 31.74 12.98 -10.30
N ALA A 214 32.61 12.93 -9.29
CA ALA A 214 33.66 11.93 -9.16
C ALA A 214 33.47 10.98 -7.96
N GLY A 215 32.51 11.26 -7.08
CA GLY A 215 32.25 10.44 -5.90
C GLY A 215 31.31 11.10 -4.91
N GLU A 216 31.10 10.43 -3.78
CA GLU A 216 30.22 10.86 -2.70
C GLU A 216 30.86 10.51 -1.35
N MET A 217 30.78 11.43 -0.38
CA MET A 217 31.33 11.25 0.97
C MET A 217 30.41 11.88 2.01
N THR A 218 30.27 11.23 3.16
CA THR A 218 29.52 11.75 4.32
C THR A 218 30.48 12.19 5.43
N TYR A 219 30.29 13.43 5.91
CA TYR A 219 31.03 14.01 7.01
C TYR A 219 30.18 13.96 8.28
N GLU A 220 30.64 13.15 9.23
CA GLU A 220 29.96 12.86 10.49
C GLU A 220 30.33 13.87 11.58
N SER A 221 29.45 14.05 12.57
CA SER A 221 29.73 14.79 13.82
C SER A 221 30.16 16.26 13.66
N LEU A 222 29.82 16.91 12.54
CA LEU A 222 30.14 18.32 12.32
C LEU A 222 29.05 19.27 12.83
N LEU A 223 27.78 18.93 12.60
CA LEU A 223 26.63 19.79 12.89
C LEU A 223 25.58 19.06 13.72
N THR A 224 25.04 19.77 14.72
CA THR A 224 23.82 19.36 15.44
C THR A 224 22.74 20.42 15.24
N GLY A 225 21.58 20.02 14.72
CA GLY A 225 20.36 20.82 14.77
C GLY A 225 19.72 20.68 16.15
N ARG A 226 19.41 21.79 16.81
CA ARG A 226 18.85 21.81 18.17
C ARG A 226 17.55 22.60 18.19
N ILE A 227 16.44 21.93 18.45
CA ILE A 227 15.14 22.56 18.65
C ILE A 227 14.88 22.68 20.15
N THR A 228 14.88 23.90 20.70
CA THR A 228 14.77 24.15 22.15
C THR A 228 13.35 24.54 22.57
N SER A 229 12.91 24.13 23.76
CA SER A 229 11.58 24.49 24.28
C SER A 229 11.51 24.35 25.79
N GLU A 230 10.64 25.14 26.42
CA GLU A 230 10.08 24.81 27.74
C GLU A 230 9.30 23.48 27.68
N PRO A 231 8.94 22.87 28.82
CA PRO A 231 8.08 21.68 28.83
C PRO A 231 6.76 21.94 28.09
N LEU A 232 6.47 21.17 27.04
CA LEU A 232 5.28 21.34 26.19
C LEU A 232 4.17 20.35 26.57
N SER A 233 4.53 19.11 26.91
CA SER A 233 3.58 18.11 27.38
C SER A 233 4.24 17.02 28.23
N VAL A 234 3.49 16.48 29.17
CA VAL A 234 3.88 15.34 30.02
C VAL A 234 2.91 14.20 29.76
N SER A 235 3.43 12.97 29.65
CA SER A 235 2.59 11.78 29.52
C SER A 235 3.17 10.61 30.31
N TYR A 236 2.39 10.07 31.24
CA TYR A 236 2.70 8.79 31.88
C TYR A 236 2.27 7.61 30.99
N PRO A 237 3.03 6.50 30.96
CA PRO A 237 2.63 5.28 30.26
C PRO A 237 1.20 4.81 30.57
N THR A 238 0.78 4.96 31.83
CA THR A 238 -0.63 4.91 32.23
C THR A 238 -1.00 6.26 32.83
N SER A 239 -2.09 6.88 32.37
CA SER A 239 -2.57 8.15 32.95
C SER A 239 -3.19 7.98 34.33
N SER A 240 -3.35 6.74 34.79
CA SER A 240 -3.86 6.42 36.12
C SER A 240 -3.14 5.23 36.76
N GLY A 241 -3.22 5.17 38.09
CA GLY A 241 -2.73 4.09 38.92
C GLY A 241 -3.73 3.71 39.99
N ARG A 242 -3.55 2.54 40.58
CA ARG A 242 -4.39 2.03 41.67
C ARG A 242 -3.52 1.54 42.82
N ILE A 243 -3.96 1.80 44.04
CA ILE A 243 -3.27 1.43 45.27
C ILE A 243 -4.28 0.81 46.23
N GLU A 244 -3.95 -0.33 46.84
CA GLU A 244 -4.76 -0.87 47.93
C GLU A 244 -4.55 -0.01 49.19
N ALA A 245 -5.62 0.25 49.94
CA ALA A 245 -5.53 1.05 51.15
C ALA A 245 -4.45 0.53 52.11
N GLY A 246 -3.55 1.43 52.53
CA GLY A 246 -2.46 1.12 53.46
C GLY A 246 -1.19 0.52 52.85
N LEU A 247 -1.16 0.19 51.55
CA LEU A 247 0.05 -0.30 50.88
C LEU A 247 0.84 0.82 50.20
N SER A 248 2.09 0.57 49.82
CA SER A 248 2.88 1.51 49.03
C SER A 248 2.47 1.51 47.54
N PHE A 249 2.74 2.62 46.87
CA PHE A 249 2.59 2.77 45.42
C PHE A 249 3.83 3.40 44.83
N LEU A 250 4.25 2.87 43.68
CA LEU A 250 5.32 3.43 42.87
C LEU A 250 4.83 3.48 41.42
N GLY A 251 4.69 4.69 40.90
CA GLY A 251 4.31 4.92 39.52
C GLY A 251 5.47 4.66 38.55
N THR A 252 5.21 4.98 37.28
CA THR A 252 6.20 4.89 36.21
C THR A 252 6.82 6.24 35.90
N THR A 253 8.00 6.26 35.27
CA THR A 253 8.62 7.49 34.75
C THR A 253 7.75 8.08 33.63
N PRO A 254 7.36 9.36 33.69
CA PRO A 254 6.68 10.03 32.59
C PRO A 254 7.63 10.32 31.42
N THR A 255 7.04 10.53 30.25
CA THR A 255 7.72 11.08 29.07
C THR A 255 7.45 12.59 29.00
N LEU A 256 8.51 13.35 28.70
CA LEU A 256 8.45 14.79 28.50
C LEU A 256 8.63 15.11 27.01
N LYS A 257 7.68 15.86 26.44
CA LYS A 257 7.90 16.60 25.19
C LYS A 257 8.40 17.98 25.57
N GLY A 258 9.67 18.25 25.31
CA GLY A 258 10.34 19.48 25.69
C GLY A 258 11.85 19.26 25.65
N SER A 259 12.63 20.32 25.89
CA SER A 259 14.08 20.15 26.02
C SER A 259 14.46 19.36 27.29
N PRO A 260 15.43 18.43 27.20
CA PRO A 260 15.82 17.55 28.32
C PRO A 260 16.81 18.20 29.30
N ASP A 261 17.24 19.44 29.03
CA ASP A 261 18.25 20.14 29.80
C ASP A 261 17.72 20.56 31.17
N GLU A 262 18.34 20.05 32.24
CA GLU A 262 18.05 20.41 33.65
C GLU A 262 16.58 20.26 34.06
N VAL A 263 15.92 19.19 33.60
CA VAL A 263 14.52 18.92 33.93
C VAL A 263 14.33 18.66 35.43
N ALA A 264 13.35 19.35 36.04
CA ALA A 264 12.92 19.15 37.41
C ALA A 264 11.38 19.06 37.50
N TRP A 265 10.90 18.14 38.33
CA TRP A 265 9.48 17.81 38.51
C TRP A 265 8.99 18.21 39.90
N ALA A 266 7.78 18.76 39.99
CA ALA A 266 7.14 19.06 41.25
C ALA A 266 5.62 18.82 41.18
N ILE A 267 5.02 18.39 42.31
CA ILE A 267 3.57 18.40 42.45
C ILE A 267 3.16 19.84 42.73
N ARG A 268 2.31 20.39 41.87
CA ARG A 268 1.70 21.70 42.08
C ARG A 268 0.58 21.60 43.09
N GLN A 269 -0.31 20.61 42.89
CA GLN A 269 -1.39 20.30 43.81
C GLN A 269 -1.90 18.87 43.58
N VAL A 270 -2.53 18.31 44.62
CA VAL A 270 -3.30 17.07 44.56
C VAL A 270 -4.77 17.44 44.75
N ARG A 271 -5.60 17.17 43.74
CA ARG A 271 -7.04 17.44 43.75
C ARG A 271 -7.80 16.18 44.15
N PRO A 272 -8.43 16.13 45.34
CA PRO A 272 -9.29 15.01 45.70
C PRO A 272 -10.58 15.01 44.85
N GLY A 273 -11.01 13.83 44.43
CA GLY A 273 -12.31 13.61 43.79
C GLY A 273 -13.47 13.73 44.77
N GLU A 274 -14.70 13.68 44.26
CA GLU A 274 -15.90 13.74 45.09
C GLU A 274 -15.89 12.63 46.18
N GLY A 275 -16.05 13.03 47.45
CA GLY A 275 -16.01 12.10 48.59
C GLY A 275 -14.62 11.67 49.04
N SER A 276 -13.54 12.15 48.41
CA SER A 276 -12.16 11.88 48.82
C SER A 276 -11.66 12.97 49.80
N PRO A 277 -10.96 12.61 50.90
CA PRO A 277 -10.35 13.59 51.80
C PRO A 277 -9.14 14.26 51.15
N GLU A 278 -8.72 15.44 51.63
CA GLU A 278 -7.43 16.04 51.23
C GLU A 278 -6.25 15.18 51.72
N THR A 279 -5.14 15.19 50.99
CA THR A 279 -3.93 14.43 51.35
C THR A 279 -2.64 15.11 50.88
N ASP A 280 -1.57 14.91 51.65
CA ASP A 280 -0.18 15.27 51.35
C ASP A 280 0.73 14.03 51.19
N LEU A 281 0.14 12.83 51.17
CA LEU A 281 0.86 11.56 51.16
C LEU A 281 1.36 11.15 49.77
N ILE A 282 0.85 11.77 48.72
CA ILE A 282 1.29 11.55 47.33
C ILE A 282 2.51 12.43 47.06
N LYS A 283 3.62 11.80 46.69
CA LYS A 283 4.92 12.42 46.46
C LYS A 283 5.33 12.29 45.00
N ILE A 284 6.32 13.08 44.61
CA ILE A 284 7.00 12.97 43.31
C ILE A 284 8.51 13.01 43.51
N ASP A 285 9.24 12.18 42.77
CA ASP A 285 10.68 12.29 42.64
C ASP A 285 11.03 13.49 41.72
N PRO A 286 11.78 14.49 42.20
CA PRO A 286 12.02 15.72 41.45
C PRO A 286 12.94 15.55 40.23
N ALA A 287 13.71 14.48 40.14
CA ALA A 287 14.58 14.21 39.00
C ALA A 287 13.88 13.36 37.94
N THR A 288 13.07 12.39 38.37
CA THR A 288 12.47 11.40 37.46
C THR A 288 10.99 11.63 37.16
N GLY A 289 10.28 12.43 37.96
CA GLY A 289 8.84 12.62 37.82
C GLY A 289 8.00 11.43 38.28
N VAL A 290 8.60 10.42 38.92
CA VAL A 290 7.88 9.24 39.41
C VAL A 290 7.02 9.61 40.62
N ILE A 291 5.72 9.32 40.53
CA ILE A 291 4.77 9.51 41.64
C ILE A 291 4.84 8.31 42.61
N SER A 292 4.78 8.57 43.91
CA SER A 292 4.80 7.52 44.93
C SER A 292 3.91 7.79 46.14
N VAL A 293 3.56 6.72 46.85
CA VAL A 293 2.92 6.75 48.18
C VAL A 293 3.62 5.72 49.05
N ASP A 294 3.96 6.09 50.29
CA ASP A 294 4.62 5.19 51.23
C ASP A 294 3.65 4.16 51.83
N GLU A 295 4.19 3.00 52.22
CA GLU A 295 3.43 1.97 52.94
C GLU A 295 2.97 2.47 54.31
N GLY A 296 1.84 1.95 54.81
CA GLY A 296 1.25 2.37 56.08
C GLY A 296 0.48 3.68 56.01
N ASN A 297 0.15 4.16 54.80
CA ASN A 297 -0.72 5.33 54.62
C ASN A 297 -2.14 5.06 55.14
N ASN A 298 -2.89 6.13 55.37
CA ASN A 298 -4.28 6.09 55.83
C ASN A 298 -5.25 6.61 54.75
N LEU A 299 -4.92 6.43 53.47
CA LEU A 299 -5.79 6.81 52.37
C LEU A 299 -7.06 5.95 52.37
N GLN A 300 -8.23 6.59 52.22
CA GLN A 300 -9.53 5.93 52.31
C GLN A 300 -9.85 5.13 51.04
N VAL A 301 -10.36 3.90 51.20
CA VAL A 301 -10.91 3.09 50.09
C VAL A 301 -11.97 3.88 49.31
N GLY A 302 -11.87 3.87 47.99
CA GLY A 302 -12.73 4.61 47.07
C GLY A 302 -12.28 6.05 46.81
N ALA A 303 -11.23 6.54 47.49
CA ALA A 303 -10.70 7.87 47.22
C ALA A 303 -10.00 7.93 45.85
N VAL A 304 -10.15 9.05 45.15
CA VAL A 304 -9.54 9.32 43.86
C VAL A 304 -8.78 10.64 43.94
N TYR A 305 -7.53 10.66 43.49
CA TYR A 305 -6.68 11.85 43.54
C TYR A 305 -6.15 12.17 42.15
N THR A 306 -6.39 13.40 41.69
CA THR A 306 -5.82 13.91 40.44
C THR A 306 -4.60 14.78 40.77
N VAL A 307 -3.46 14.45 40.20
CA VAL A 307 -2.18 15.11 40.45
C VAL A 307 -1.88 16.11 39.33
N ASP A 308 -1.67 17.36 39.71
CA ASP A 308 -1.19 18.41 38.81
C ASP A 308 0.30 18.63 39.04
N LEU A 309 1.04 18.83 37.96
CA LEU A 309 2.50 18.96 37.99
C LEU A 309 2.94 20.35 37.55
N THR A 310 4.09 20.78 38.06
CA THR A 310 4.90 21.84 37.45
C THR A 310 6.19 21.19 36.99
N VAL A 311 6.55 21.35 35.73
CA VAL A 311 7.82 20.86 35.16
C VAL A 311 8.64 22.06 34.72
N THR A 312 9.91 22.05 35.07
CA THR A 312 10.87 23.13 34.73
C THR A 312 12.05 22.52 34.00
N ASN A 313 12.58 23.23 33.01
CA ASN A 313 13.85 22.91 32.35
C ASN A 313 14.64 24.22 32.13
N SER A 314 15.82 24.16 31.50
CA SER A 314 16.66 25.36 31.28
C SER A 314 16.01 26.48 30.45
N PHE A 315 14.87 26.23 29.80
CA PHE A 315 14.19 27.17 28.89
C PHE A 315 12.88 27.74 29.45
N GLY A 316 12.31 27.13 30.49
CA GLY A 316 11.05 27.60 31.07
C GLY A 316 10.42 26.65 32.08
N SER A 317 9.21 26.99 32.50
CA SER A 317 8.44 26.25 33.49
C SER A 317 6.97 26.24 33.10
N THR A 318 6.36 25.06 33.09
CA THR A 318 4.99 24.85 32.63
C THR A 318 4.20 24.00 33.63
N ASP A 319 2.95 24.39 33.86
CA ASP A 319 2.00 23.65 34.67
C ASP A 319 1.17 22.68 33.81
N PHE A 320 1.02 21.44 34.29
CA PHE A 320 0.22 20.39 33.69
C PHE A 320 -0.88 19.95 34.64
N ASP A 321 -2.11 20.36 34.32
CA ASP A 321 -3.31 19.93 35.03
C ASP A 321 -3.64 18.46 34.72
N GLY A 322 -3.93 17.68 35.75
CA GLY A 322 -4.43 16.31 35.61
C GLY A 322 -3.44 15.35 34.98
N ALA A 323 -2.15 15.54 35.26
CA ALA A 323 -1.09 14.71 34.71
C ALA A 323 -1.20 13.22 35.10
N TYR A 324 -1.80 12.93 36.26
CA TYR A 324 -2.00 11.55 36.73
C TYR A 324 -3.22 11.40 37.64
N THR A 325 -3.87 10.24 37.64
CA THR A 325 -4.94 9.90 38.59
C THR A 325 -4.60 8.67 39.42
N LEU A 326 -4.62 8.79 40.75
CA LEU A 326 -4.43 7.66 41.67
C LEU A 326 -5.75 7.31 42.36
N THR A 327 -6.20 6.06 42.21
CA THR A 327 -7.41 5.55 42.88
C THR A 327 -7.05 4.59 43.99
N VAL A 328 -7.59 4.81 45.18
CA VAL A 328 -7.42 3.95 46.35
C VAL A 328 -8.53 2.93 46.34
N VAL A 329 -8.16 1.65 46.40
CA VAL A 329 -9.09 0.54 46.28
C VAL A 329 -8.99 -0.37 47.49
N ASP A 330 -10.01 -1.21 47.67
CA ASP A 330 -9.95 -2.25 48.69
C ASP A 330 -8.94 -3.32 48.27
N TYR A 331 -8.65 -4.25 49.17
CA TYR A 331 -7.87 -5.44 48.85
C TYR A 331 -8.42 -6.14 47.60
N ILE A 332 -7.53 -6.44 46.66
CA ILE A 332 -7.83 -7.20 45.45
C ILE A 332 -7.37 -8.63 45.68
N GLU A 333 -8.33 -9.56 45.77
CA GLU A 333 -8.03 -10.98 45.86
C GLU A 333 -7.22 -11.43 44.62
N PRO A 334 -6.02 -12.01 44.81
CA PRO A 334 -5.24 -12.55 43.69
C PRO A 334 -6.00 -13.65 42.95
N ILE A 335 -5.70 -13.81 41.66
CA ILE A 335 -6.32 -14.88 40.87
C ILE A 335 -5.82 -16.24 41.37
N ASP A 336 -6.74 -17.08 41.85
CA ASP A 336 -6.44 -18.49 42.15
C ASP A 336 -6.60 -19.32 40.87
N ALA A 337 -5.45 -19.64 40.26
CA ALA A 337 -5.39 -20.44 39.04
C ALA A 337 -6.11 -21.80 39.16
N SER A 338 -6.21 -22.39 40.36
CA SER A 338 -6.89 -23.67 40.56
C SER A 338 -8.42 -23.59 40.43
N THR A 339 -8.97 -22.37 40.53
CA THR A 339 -10.41 -22.10 40.38
C THR A 339 -10.80 -21.63 38.98
N PHE A 340 -9.81 -21.36 38.11
CA PHE A 340 -10.03 -20.86 36.76
C PHE A 340 -10.12 -22.00 35.74
N ALA A 341 -11.35 -22.34 35.33
CA ALA A 341 -11.61 -23.43 34.39
C ALA A 341 -12.87 -23.19 33.56
N TYR A 342 -12.96 -23.88 32.43
CA TYR A 342 -14.16 -24.01 31.61
C TYR A 342 -14.56 -25.48 31.51
N ASP A 343 -15.85 -25.75 31.33
CA ASP A 343 -16.31 -27.07 30.91
C ASP A 343 -16.15 -27.23 29.39
N PRO A 344 -15.91 -28.45 28.87
CA PRO A 344 -15.84 -28.68 27.42
C PRO A 344 -17.14 -28.28 26.72
N VAL A 345 -17.01 -27.76 25.50
CA VAL A 345 -18.14 -27.29 24.69
C VAL A 345 -18.21 -28.05 23.38
N GLU A 346 -19.39 -28.57 23.08
CA GLU A 346 -19.72 -29.10 21.77
C GLU A 346 -20.50 -28.05 20.97
N ALA A 347 -19.96 -27.67 19.83
CA ALA A 347 -20.58 -26.82 18.84
C ALA A 347 -20.75 -27.59 17.52
N ILE A 348 -21.46 -27.00 16.57
CA ILE A 348 -21.61 -27.55 15.22
C ILE A 348 -21.14 -26.54 14.19
N GLN A 349 -20.75 -27.01 13.01
CA GLN A 349 -20.35 -26.16 11.90
C GLN A 349 -21.36 -25.03 11.62
N GLY A 350 -20.90 -23.78 11.76
CA GLY A 350 -21.69 -22.57 11.51
C GLY A 350 -22.77 -22.29 12.56
N GLY A 351 -22.86 -23.07 13.64
CA GLY A 351 -23.83 -22.87 14.71
C GLY A 351 -23.29 -21.92 15.80
N GLU A 352 -24.15 -21.07 16.34
CA GLU A 352 -23.74 -20.25 17.49
C GLU A 352 -23.52 -21.08 18.76
N PHE A 353 -22.60 -20.64 19.62
CA PHE A 353 -22.42 -21.20 20.95
C PHE A 353 -21.94 -20.15 21.95
N LYS A 354 -22.14 -20.44 23.23
CA LYS A 354 -21.62 -19.65 24.36
C LYS A 354 -21.10 -20.58 25.45
N ALA A 355 -19.91 -20.29 25.96
CA ALA A 355 -19.20 -21.01 26.99
C ALA A 355 -18.94 -20.07 28.16
N GLU A 356 -19.54 -20.36 29.32
CA GLU A 356 -19.28 -19.60 30.54
C GLU A 356 -18.09 -20.21 31.29
N LYS A 357 -17.30 -19.38 31.98
CA LYS A 357 -16.32 -19.89 32.94
C LYS A 357 -17.04 -20.62 34.07
N ARG A 358 -16.43 -21.66 34.63
CA ARG A 358 -17.02 -22.43 35.73
C ARG A 358 -17.27 -21.53 36.94
N SER A 359 -18.39 -21.76 37.63
CA SER A 359 -18.70 -21.07 38.89
C SER A 359 -17.62 -21.33 39.95
N GLY A 360 -17.34 -20.34 40.80
CA GLY A 360 -16.37 -20.46 41.89
C GLY A 360 -14.96 -19.92 41.58
N PHE A 361 -14.79 -19.22 40.46
CA PHE A 361 -13.58 -18.44 40.17
C PHE A 361 -13.28 -17.45 41.30
N VAL A 362 -12.04 -17.43 41.77
CA VAL A 362 -11.50 -16.52 42.78
C VAL A 362 -10.48 -15.58 42.12
N GLY A 363 -10.68 -14.28 42.30
CA GLY A 363 -9.84 -13.23 41.75
C GLY A 363 -10.67 -11.97 41.49
N ASP A 364 -10.39 -10.90 42.25
CA ASP A 364 -11.14 -9.66 42.11
C ASP A 364 -10.72 -8.91 40.87
N GLU A 365 -11.70 -8.25 40.23
CA GLU A 365 -11.53 -7.36 39.08
C GLU A 365 -10.72 -7.98 37.93
N ALA A 366 -10.83 -9.29 37.75
CA ALA A 366 -10.19 -9.99 36.67
C ALA A 366 -10.75 -9.52 35.31
N VAL A 367 -9.84 -9.23 34.38
CA VAL A 367 -10.12 -9.00 32.96
C VAL A 367 -9.72 -10.25 32.20
N PHE A 368 -10.58 -10.66 31.26
CA PHE A 368 -10.39 -11.87 30.49
C PHE A 368 -10.02 -11.58 29.03
N ALA A 369 -9.06 -12.32 28.51
CA ALA A 369 -8.62 -12.25 27.13
C ALA A 369 -8.28 -13.64 26.60
N PHE A 370 -8.20 -13.78 25.27
CA PHE A 370 -7.62 -14.97 24.68
C PHE A 370 -6.09 -14.94 24.81
N GLY A 371 -5.50 -16.12 25.00
CA GLY A 371 -4.08 -16.33 24.70
C GLY A 371 -3.84 -16.44 23.19
N THR A 372 -2.77 -17.14 22.80
CA THR A 372 -2.50 -17.41 21.37
C THR A 372 -3.53 -18.39 20.82
N LEU A 373 -4.45 -17.90 19.99
CA LEU A 373 -5.47 -18.72 19.35
C LEU A 373 -4.87 -19.62 18.26
N PRO A 374 -5.40 -20.85 18.08
CA PRO A 374 -5.12 -21.63 16.88
C PRO A 374 -5.57 -20.88 15.62
N ALA A 375 -4.76 -20.90 14.56
CA ALA A 375 -5.05 -20.19 13.30
C ALA A 375 -6.42 -20.55 12.69
N ALA A 376 -6.93 -21.76 12.93
CA ALA A 376 -8.22 -22.23 12.42
C ALA A 376 -9.45 -21.54 13.06
N VAL A 377 -9.28 -20.91 14.24
CA VAL A 377 -10.38 -20.26 14.99
C VAL A 377 -10.17 -18.75 15.15
N GLU A 378 -9.05 -18.22 14.66
CA GLU A 378 -8.72 -16.81 14.78
C GLU A 378 -9.76 -15.94 14.05
N GLY A 379 -10.21 -14.88 14.71
CA GLY A 379 -11.27 -13.99 14.21
C GLY A 379 -12.68 -14.60 14.21
N GLN A 380 -12.86 -15.86 14.63
CA GLN A 380 -14.17 -16.52 14.70
C GLN A 380 -14.79 -16.53 16.11
N LEU A 381 -13.98 -16.27 17.13
CA LEU A 381 -14.38 -16.29 18.53
C LEU A 381 -14.37 -14.90 19.14
N THR A 382 -15.25 -14.68 20.11
CA THR A 382 -15.30 -13.47 20.94
C THR A 382 -15.24 -13.87 22.41
N ILE A 383 -14.55 -13.06 23.23
CA ILE A 383 -14.56 -13.18 24.69
C ILE A 383 -15.11 -11.91 25.33
N ASP A 384 -16.03 -12.07 26.27
CA ASP A 384 -16.48 -10.98 27.13
C ASP A 384 -15.40 -10.70 28.18
N GLN A 385 -14.83 -9.50 28.14
CA GLN A 385 -13.68 -9.13 28.97
C GLN A 385 -14.00 -9.08 30.47
N ALA A 386 -15.26 -8.92 30.87
CA ALA A 386 -15.65 -8.82 32.27
C ALA A 386 -16.09 -10.18 32.83
N THR A 387 -16.76 -11.00 32.03
CA THR A 387 -17.30 -12.28 32.48
C THR A 387 -16.44 -13.48 32.10
N GLY A 388 -15.55 -13.34 31.11
CA GLY A 388 -14.80 -14.45 30.53
C GLY A 388 -15.63 -15.32 29.59
N ALA A 389 -16.87 -14.95 29.28
CA ALA A 389 -17.70 -15.77 28.41
C ALA A 389 -17.12 -15.83 26.98
N VAL A 390 -16.82 -17.03 26.50
CA VAL A 390 -16.33 -17.27 25.13
C VAL A 390 -17.51 -17.65 24.23
N SER A 391 -17.57 -17.10 23.02
CA SER A 391 -18.69 -17.36 22.10
C SER A 391 -18.27 -17.29 20.63
N ALA A 392 -19.10 -17.89 19.78
CA ALA A 392 -19.07 -17.69 18.33
C ALA A 392 -20.49 -17.39 17.83
N THR A 393 -20.61 -16.47 16.87
CA THR A 393 -21.89 -16.13 16.25
C THR A 393 -22.30 -17.15 15.20
N LYS A 394 -23.60 -17.26 14.93
CA LYS A 394 -24.13 -18.07 13.82
C LYS A 394 -23.46 -17.66 12.50
N GLY A 395 -23.03 -18.65 11.72
CA GLY A 395 -22.34 -18.45 10.44
C GLY A 395 -20.80 -18.40 10.52
N HIS A 396 -20.20 -18.66 11.68
CA HIS A 396 -18.74 -18.79 11.81
C HIS A 396 -18.18 -19.88 10.87
N SER A 397 -16.92 -19.74 10.46
CA SER A 397 -16.25 -20.64 9.51
C SER A 397 -15.23 -21.58 10.16
N ILE A 398 -15.42 -21.90 11.45
CA ILE A 398 -14.51 -22.80 12.18
C ILE A 398 -14.63 -24.20 11.57
N PRO A 399 -13.52 -24.85 11.18
CA PRO A 399 -13.55 -26.21 10.64
C PRO A 399 -14.03 -27.25 11.66
N LEU A 400 -14.37 -28.45 11.17
CA LEU A 400 -14.67 -29.58 12.04
C LEU A 400 -13.40 -30.01 12.78
N GLY A 401 -13.51 -30.34 14.07
CA GLY A 401 -12.38 -30.82 14.86
C GLY A 401 -12.47 -30.47 16.33
N GLU A 402 -11.36 -30.68 17.02
CA GLU A 402 -11.19 -30.33 18.43
C GLU A 402 -10.13 -29.22 18.54
N TYR A 403 -10.40 -28.24 19.40
CA TYR A 403 -9.59 -27.05 19.58
C TYR A 403 -9.38 -26.77 21.06
N GLU A 404 -8.14 -26.42 21.40
CA GLU A 404 -7.78 -25.91 22.72
C GLU A 404 -7.69 -24.39 22.64
N ILE A 405 -8.62 -23.70 23.31
CA ILE A 405 -8.75 -22.25 23.31
C ILE A 405 -8.14 -21.72 24.62
N PRO A 406 -6.95 -21.11 24.59
CA PRO A 406 -6.35 -20.53 25.78
C PRO A 406 -7.09 -19.27 26.19
N VAL A 407 -7.43 -19.18 27.48
CA VAL A 407 -8.07 -18.02 28.09
C VAL A 407 -7.22 -17.56 29.26
N VAL A 408 -6.89 -16.27 29.27
CA VAL A 408 -6.08 -15.61 30.30
C VAL A 408 -6.98 -14.72 31.13
N ALA A 409 -6.88 -14.83 32.44
CA ALA A 409 -7.43 -13.89 33.41
C ALA A 409 -6.29 -13.07 34.00
N SER A 410 -6.44 -11.75 34.09
CA SER A 410 -5.44 -10.86 34.68
C SER A 410 -6.07 -9.83 35.61
N ASN A 411 -5.38 -9.52 36.70
CA ASN A 411 -5.70 -8.41 37.60
C ASN A 411 -4.39 -7.76 38.10
N LEU A 412 -4.50 -6.81 39.03
CA LEU A 412 -3.32 -6.09 39.56
C LEU A 412 -2.34 -6.98 40.35
N LYS A 413 -2.73 -8.21 40.71
CA LYS A 413 -1.92 -9.16 41.48
C LYS A 413 -1.27 -10.25 40.63
N GLY A 414 -1.62 -10.33 39.34
CA GLY A 414 -1.01 -11.27 38.42
C GLY A 414 -1.97 -11.78 37.36
N GLN A 415 -1.61 -12.91 36.76
CA GLN A 415 -2.38 -13.55 35.70
C GLN A 415 -2.41 -15.07 35.89
N ALA A 416 -3.49 -15.70 35.43
CA ALA A 416 -3.61 -17.14 35.31
C ALA A 416 -4.17 -17.49 33.93
N GLU A 417 -3.80 -18.66 33.42
CA GLU A 417 -4.26 -19.17 32.14
C GLU A 417 -4.97 -20.52 32.34
N THR A 418 -6.01 -20.75 31.54
CA THR A 418 -6.73 -22.02 31.46
C THR A 418 -7.12 -22.30 30.01
N THR A 419 -7.62 -23.50 29.75
CA THR A 419 -7.99 -23.93 28.39
C THR A 419 -9.47 -24.29 28.33
N LEU A 420 -10.20 -23.67 27.42
CA LEU A 420 -11.52 -24.14 26.97
C LEU A 420 -11.31 -25.18 25.86
N ARG A 421 -11.88 -26.38 26.02
CA ARG A 421 -11.91 -27.41 24.98
C ARG A 421 -13.18 -27.25 24.14
N LEU A 422 -13.01 -26.96 22.86
CA LEU A 422 -14.08 -26.79 21.89
C LEU A 422 -14.06 -27.94 20.88
N THR A 423 -15.15 -28.68 20.76
CA THR A 423 -15.36 -29.67 19.71
C THR A 423 -16.39 -29.16 18.72
N VAL A 424 -16.02 -29.01 17.45
CA VAL A 424 -16.92 -28.62 16.37
C VAL A 424 -17.30 -29.85 15.56
N GLY A 425 -18.54 -30.29 15.74
CA GLY A 425 -19.15 -31.40 15.04
C GLY A 425 -19.82 -31.01 13.73
N GLU A 426 -20.17 -32.01 12.93
CA GLU A 426 -20.88 -31.81 11.68
C GLU A 426 -22.31 -31.31 11.94
N ASN A 427 -22.71 -30.24 11.25
CA ASN A 427 -24.08 -29.76 11.34
C ASN A 427 -25.02 -30.74 10.60
N PRO A 428 -26.05 -31.31 11.28
CA PRO A 428 -26.95 -32.30 10.67
C PRO A 428 -27.81 -31.71 9.55
N TYR A 429 -27.97 -30.39 9.51
CA TYR A 429 -28.76 -29.67 8.51
C TYR A 429 -27.90 -29.07 7.40
N TYR A 430 -26.58 -29.27 7.41
CA TYR A 430 -25.68 -28.67 6.43
C TYR A 430 -25.87 -29.30 5.04
N PHE A 431 -25.98 -28.42 4.05
CA PHE A 431 -26.00 -28.73 2.62
C PHE A 431 -25.59 -27.48 1.85
N THR A 432 -25.10 -27.65 0.63
CA THR A 432 -24.46 -26.56 -0.12
C THR A 432 -25.05 -26.33 -1.51
N THR A 433 -25.82 -27.28 -2.01
CA THR A 433 -26.28 -27.28 -3.41
C THR A 433 -27.79 -27.46 -3.53
N ILE A 434 -28.34 -26.70 -4.48
CA ILE A 434 -29.66 -26.88 -5.05
C ILE A 434 -29.49 -26.72 -6.55
N SER A 435 -30.06 -27.61 -7.35
CA SER A 435 -30.13 -27.46 -8.80
C SER A 435 -31.46 -27.95 -9.34
N TYR A 436 -31.96 -27.29 -10.38
CA TYR A 436 -33.09 -27.75 -11.17
C TYR A 436 -32.65 -28.30 -12.54
N GLY A 437 -31.37 -28.19 -12.88
CA GLY A 437 -30.82 -28.61 -14.17
C GLY A 437 -31.28 -27.71 -15.32
N ASN A 438 -31.31 -28.26 -16.54
CA ASN A 438 -31.66 -27.51 -17.74
C ASN A 438 -32.41 -28.38 -18.76
N ASN A 439 -33.18 -27.76 -19.66
CA ASN A 439 -33.82 -28.43 -20.79
C ASN A 439 -33.06 -28.23 -22.12
N LEU A 440 -31.77 -27.90 -22.05
CA LEU A 440 -30.93 -27.56 -23.20
C LEU A 440 -30.02 -28.71 -23.64
N GLY A 441 -30.02 -29.83 -22.91
CA GLY A 441 -29.14 -30.97 -23.16
C GLY A 441 -27.69 -30.72 -22.71
N LEU A 442 -27.46 -29.71 -21.85
CA LEU A 442 -26.13 -29.39 -21.34
C LEU A 442 -25.77 -30.31 -20.16
N THR A 443 -24.65 -31.02 -20.29
CA THR A 443 -24.16 -32.01 -19.32
C THR A 443 -22.65 -31.83 -19.06
N PRO A 444 -22.16 -32.04 -17.83
CA PRO A 444 -22.90 -32.25 -16.59
C PRO A 444 -23.76 -31.04 -16.20
N ALA A 445 -24.94 -31.26 -15.62
CA ALA A 445 -25.90 -30.18 -15.38
C ALA A 445 -25.39 -29.16 -14.35
N GLU A 446 -24.58 -29.62 -13.39
CA GLU A 446 -23.93 -28.83 -12.35
C GLU A 446 -22.92 -27.79 -12.88
N ASN A 447 -22.43 -27.97 -14.11
CA ASN A 447 -21.53 -27.00 -14.75
C ASN A 447 -22.29 -25.78 -15.32
N TYR A 448 -23.61 -25.78 -15.23
CA TYR A 448 -24.47 -24.76 -15.83
C TYR A 448 -25.49 -24.25 -14.83
N ALA A 449 -25.90 -23.00 -15.00
CA ALA A 449 -27.04 -22.45 -14.28
C ALA A 449 -28.31 -23.26 -14.53
N SER A 450 -29.20 -23.30 -13.53
CA SER A 450 -30.55 -23.86 -13.70
C SER A 450 -31.33 -23.02 -14.70
N GLN A 451 -31.59 -23.54 -15.90
CA GLN A 451 -32.05 -22.73 -17.03
C GLN A 451 -32.97 -23.46 -18.00
N PHE A 452 -34.10 -22.83 -18.33
CA PHE A 452 -35.15 -23.44 -19.15
C PHE A 452 -35.58 -22.54 -20.31
N ARG A 453 -35.47 -23.06 -21.54
CA ARG A 453 -36.00 -22.40 -22.74
C ARG A 453 -37.46 -22.79 -22.96
N CYS A 454 -38.32 -21.78 -23.02
CA CYS A 454 -39.77 -21.90 -23.15
C CYS A 454 -40.26 -20.94 -24.24
N PRO A 455 -40.28 -21.33 -25.52
CA PRO A 455 -40.69 -20.44 -26.62
C PRO A 455 -42.12 -19.92 -26.45
N THR A 456 -43.03 -20.72 -25.89
CA THR A 456 -44.43 -20.34 -25.70
C THR A 456 -44.83 -20.31 -24.22
N SER A 457 -45.96 -19.65 -23.93
CA SER A 457 -46.57 -19.73 -22.60
C SER A 457 -46.98 -21.17 -22.24
N GLY A 458 -47.36 -21.98 -23.23
CA GLY A 458 -47.69 -23.39 -23.01
C GLY A 458 -46.48 -24.19 -22.52
N ASP A 459 -45.32 -23.99 -23.17
CA ASP A 459 -44.06 -24.62 -22.78
C ASP A 459 -43.71 -24.29 -21.34
N LEU A 460 -43.81 -23.00 -20.95
CA LEU A 460 -43.54 -22.56 -19.58
C LEU A 460 -44.49 -23.26 -18.58
N THR A 461 -45.80 -23.17 -18.81
CA THR A 461 -46.78 -23.72 -17.86
C THR A 461 -46.82 -25.25 -17.81
N SER A 462 -46.22 -25.93 -18.79
CA SER A 462 -46.08 -27.39 -18.81
C SER A 462 -44.93 -27.90 -17.93
N LEU A 463 -43.99 -27.02 -17.54
CA LEU A 463 -42.87 -27.40 -16.69
C LEU A 463 -43.32 -27.73 -15.26
N GLN A 464 -42.75 -28.81 -14.73
CA GLN A 464 -42.76 -29.15 -13.31
C GLN A 464 -41.32 -29.43 -12.92
N LEU A 465 -40.67 -28.43 -12.33
CA LEU A 465 -39.22 -28.49 -12.06
C LEU A 465 -38.99 -29.03 -10.66
N THR A 466 -38.30 -30.16 -10.55
CA THR A 466 -37.97 -30.79 -9.26
C THR A 466 -36.51 -30.51 -8.91
N PRO A 467 -36.18 -30.09 -7.68
CA PRO A 467 -34.80 -29.84 -7.29
C PRO A 467 -34.03 -31.13 -6.99
N THR A 468 -32.72 -31.05 -7.16
CA THR A 468 -31.73 -31.97 -6.58
C THR A 468 -30.86 -31.23 -5.58
N THR A 469 -30.45 -31.89 -4.50
CA THR A 469 -29.62 -31.32 -3.44
C THR A 469 -28.62 -32.33 -2.90
N ASP A 470 -27.56 -31.83 -2.27
CA ASP A 470 -26.60 -32.60 -1.46
C ASP A 470 -27.02 -32.74 0.02
N ALA A 471 -28.21 -32.28 0.39
CA ALA A 471 -28.74 -32.47 1.74
C ALA A 471 -28.76 -33.96 2.12
N LYS A 472 -28.35 -34.25 3.35
CA LYS A 472 -28.23 -35.63 3.85
C LYS A 472 -29.57 -36.37 3.74
N PRO A 473 -29.58 -37.67 3.41
CA PRO A 473 -30.80 -38.46 3.37
C PRO A 473 -31.64 -38.32 4.64
N GLY A 474 -32.94 -38.03 4.48
CA GLY A 474 -33.86 -37.81 5.60
C GLY A 474 -33.92 -36.37 6.12
N THR A 475 -33.07 -35.46 5.65
CA THR A 475 -33.15 -34.03 5.98
C THR A 475 -34.40 -33.41 5.35
N GLN A 476 -35.29 -32.87 6.17
CA GLN A 476 -36.46 -32.15 5.68
C GLN A 476 -36.08 -30.73 5.28
N LEU A 477 -36.36 -30.37 4.02
CA LEU A 477 -36.16 -29.04 3.47
C LEU A 477 -37.49 -28.29 3.39
N THR A 478 -37.45 -27.00 3.72
CA THR A 478 -38.55 -26.06 3.46
C THR A 478 -38.15 -25.09 2.37
N TRP A 479 -39.06 -24.81 1.44
CA TRP A 479 -38.74 -24.10 0.21
C TRP A 479 -39.51 -22.80 0.10
N SER A 480 -38.86 -21.79 -0.47
CA SER A 480 -39.47 -20.49 -0.78
C SER A 480 -38.91 -19.93 -2.08
N ILE A 481 -39.63 -18.97 -2.66
CA ILE A 481 -39.30 -18.35 -3.94
C ILE A 481 -39.42 -16.83 -3.86
N ALA A 482 -38.47 -16.13 -4.47
CA ALA A 482 -38.54 -14.71 -4.76
C ALA A 482 -38.53 -14.49 -6.27
N ILE A 483 -39.52 -13.77 -6.79
CA ILE A 483 -39.62 -13.46 -8.22
C ILE A 483 -38.87 -12.15 -8.48
N LYS A 484 -37.85 -12.18 -9.36
CA LYS A 484 -36.98 -11.03 -9.65
C LYS A 484 -37.26 -10.39 -11.00
N HIS A 485 -37.44 -11.19 -12.06
CA HIS A 485 -37.69 -10.68 -13.41
C HIS A 485 -38.73 -11.52 -14.13
N GLN A 486 -39.77 -10.86 -14.64
CA GLN A 486 -40.98 -11.52 -15.17
C GLN A 486 -41.48 -12.60 -14.19
N CYS A 487 -41.98 -13.72 -14.69
CA CYS A 487 -42.33 -14.88 -13.88
C CYS A 487 -43.42 -14.67 -12.82
N SER A 488 -44.19 -13.58 -12.91
CA SER A 488 -45.26 -13.26 -11.97
C SER A 488 -46.27 -14.40 -11.86
N GLY A 489 -46.62 -14.77 -10.63
CA GLY A 489 -47.53 -15.89 -10.34
C GLY A 489 -46.88 -17.27 -10.33
N THR A 490 -45.56 -17.38 -10.51
CA THR A 490 -44.84 -18.65 -10.27
C THR A 490 -45.04 -19.12 -8.84
N LEU A 491 -45.26 -20.42 -8.67
CA LEU A 491 -45.46 -21.06 -7.37
C LEU A 491 -44.35 -22.07 -7.10
N ILE A 492 -44.02 -22.25 -5.82
CA ILE A 492 -43.17 -23.34 -5.34
C ILE A 492 -43.92 -24.12 -4.26
N ASP A 493 -43.87 -25.44 -4.32
CA ASP A 493 -44.33 -26.28 -3.23
C ASP A 493 -43.34 -26.17 -2.05
N SER A 494 -43.81 -25.69 -0.91
CA SER A 494 -42.96 -25.39 0.25
C SER A 494 -42.31 -26.62 0.89
N GLN A 495 -42.75 -27.84 0.56
CA GLN A 495 -42.22 -29.10 1.11
C GLN A 495 -41.34 -29.85 0.10
N THR A 496 -41.73 -29.86 -1.17
CA THR A 496 -41.01 -30.63 -2.21
C THR A 496 -40.05 -29.78 -3.03
N GLY A 497 -40.21 -28.45 -3.00
CA GLY A 497 -39.43 -27.53 -3.83
C GLY A 497 -39.83 -27.57 -5.31
N VAL A 498 -40.89 -28.28 -5.69
CA VAL A 498 -41.35 -28.35 -7.07
C VAL A 498 -41.85 -26.98 -7.52
N ILE A 499 -41.31 -26.48 -8.64
CA ILE A 499 -41.69 -25.18 -9.21
C ILE A 499 -42.71 -25.38 -10.32
N SER A 500 -43.79 -24.59 -10.25
CA SER A 500 -44.77 -24.39 -11.31
C SER A 500 -44.65 -22.97 -11.89
N PRO A 501 -43.83 -22.77 -12.94
CA PRO A 501 -43.53 -21.43 -13.45
C PRO A 501 -44.70 -20.82 -14.24
N LYS A 502 -44.88 -19.51 -14.10
CA LYS A 502 -45.89 -18.69 -14.79
C LYS A 502 -45.29 -17.35 -15.21
N GLY A 503 -46.11 -16.41 -15.70
CA GLY A 503 -45.66 -15.03 -15.98
C GLY A 503 -44.80 -14.90 -17.24
N PHE A 504 -45.19 -15.62 -18.31
CA PHE A 504 -44.55 -15.57 -19.61
C PHE A 504 -44.56 -14.16 -20.22
N LYS A 505 -43.44 -13.74 -20.81
CA LYS A 505 -43.34 -12.52 -21.62
C LYS A 505 -42.52 -12.79 -22.86
N ALA A 506 -43.17 -12.74 -24.03
CA ALA A 506 -42.53 -13.05 -25.31
C ALA A 506 -41.25 -12.23 -25.53
N ASN A 507 -40.23 -12.89 -26.07
CA ASN A 507 -38.93 -12.30 -26.45
C ASN A 507 -38.16 -11.67 -25.29
N ASN A 508 -38.38 -12.20 -24.08
CA ASN A 508 -37.74 -11.75 -22.85
C ASN A 508 -37.05 -12.91 -22.10
N GLY A 509 -36.45 -12.61 -20.95
CA GLY A 509 -36.00 -13.59 -19.97
C GLY A 509 -36.92 -13.68 -18.75
N GLY A 510 -36.69 -14.67 -17.91
CA GLY A 510 -37.29 -14.79 -16.58
C GLY A 510 -36.23 -15.16 -15.53
N LEU A 511 -36.42 -14.69 -14.29
CA LEU A 511 -35.52 -14.96 -13.17
C LEU A 511 -36.31 -15.07 -11.86
N ILE A 512 -36.09 -16.17 -11.17
CA ILE A 512 -36.56 -16.41 -9.80
C ILE A 512 -35.37 -16.85 -8.93
N LEU A 513 -35.42 -16.54 -7.63
CA LEU A 513 -34.50 -17.09 -6.63
C LEU A 513 -35.25 -18.11 -5.80
N VAL A 514 -34.66 -19.27 -5.62
CA VAL A 514 -35.22 -20.37 -4.82
C VAL A 514 -34.34 -20.56 -3.61
N THR A 515 -34.96 -20.52 -2.43
CA THR A 515 -34.27 -20.77 -1.16
C THR A 515 -34.80 -22.06 -0.56
N ALA A 516 -33.90 -23.01 -0.27
CA ALA A 516 -34.20 -24.13 0.61
C ALA A 516 -33.59 -23.89 1.98
N THR A 517 -34.29 -24.29 3.03
CA THR A 517 -33.85 -24.18 4.42
C THR A 517 -34.02 -25.52 5.12
N ALA A 518 -32.94 -26.02 5.70
CA ALA A 518 -32.90 -27.19 6.58
C ALA A 518 -32.83 -26.74 8.04
N GLY A 519 -33.55 -27.41 8.94
CA GLY A 519 -33.46 -27.14 10.39
C GLY A 519 -34.00 -25.77 10.82
N LYS A 520 -35.05 -25.27 10.17
CA LYS A 520 -35.58 -23.92 10.44
C LYS A 520 -35.83 -23.66 11.94
N GLY A 521 -35.27 -22.57 12.46
CA GLY A 521 -35.32 -22.18 13.87
C GLY A 521 -34.40 -22.96 14.82
N GLN A 522 -33.57 -23.88 14.30
CA GLN A 522 -32.57 -24.62 15.08
C GLN A 522 -31.20 -23.93 14.98
N VAL A 523 -30.31 -24.23 15.94
CA VAL A 523 -28.92 -23.70 15.97
C VAL A 523 -28.17 -23.96 14.66
N GLY A 524 -28.38 -25.13 14.06
CA GLY A 524 -27.75 -25.53 12.79
C GLY A 524 -28.51 -25.13 11.53
N GLU A 525 -29.54 -24.28 11.61
CA GLU A 525 -30.33 -23.89 10.44
C GLU A 525 -29.43 -23.44 9.28
N THR A 526 -29.56 -24.13 8.14
CA THR A 526 -28.78 -23.87 6.93
C THR A 526 -29.73 -23.50 5.80
N SER A 527 -29.42 -22.42 5.07
CA SER A 527 -30.19 -22.00 3.90
C SER A 527 -29.29 -21.81 2.69
N VAL A 528 -29.73 -22.35 1.54
CA VAL A 528 -29.07 -22.19 0.25
C VAL A 528 -30.05 -21.51 -0.69
N THR A 529 -29.59 -20.48 -1.40
CA THR A 529 -30.39 -19.75 -2.40
C THR A 529 -29.74 -19.86 -3.76
N VAL A 530 -30.49 -20.28 -4.78
CA VAL A 530 -30.01 -20.41 -6.16
C VAL A 530 -30.95 -19.73 -7.16
N PRO A 531 -30.42 -19.14 -8.24
CA PRO A 531 -31.23 -18.59 -9.31
C PRO A 531 -31.73 -19.69 -10.27
N VAL A 532 -32.96 -19.53 -10.75
CA VAL A 532 -33.50 -20.32 -11.88
C VAL A 532 -33.91 -19.35 -12.98
N PHE A 533 -33.37 -19.58 -14.18
CA PHE A 533 -33.51 -18.70 -15.32
C PHE A 533 -34.44 -19.28 -16.38
N PHE A 534 -35.14 -18.41 -17.08
CA PHE A 534 -36.00 -18.76 -18.21
C PHE A 534 -35.67 -17.91 -19.44
N SER A 535 -35.81 -18.52 -20.61
CA SER A 535 -35.70 -17.85 -21.91
C SER A 535 -37.02 -17.99 -22.66
N PHE A 536 -37.62 -16.85 -23.03
CA PHE A 536 -38.92 -16.78 -23.73
C PHE A 536 -38.77 -16.34 -25.19
N ILE A 537 -37.64 -16.66 -25.81
CA ILE A 537 -37.33 -16.20 -27.17
C ILE A 537 -38.20 -16.93 -28.20
N GLN A 538 -38.86 -16.14 -29.03
CA GLN A 538 -39.60 -16.54 -30.22
C GLN A 538 -38.95 -15.90 -31.46
N ALA A 539 -39.44 -16.26 -32.65
CA ALA A 539 -39.09 -15.56 -33.86
C ALA A 539 -39.62 -14.11 -33.81
N VAL A 540 -38.76 -13.13 -34.05
CA VAL A 540 -39.12 -11.71 -34.22
C VAL A 540 -38.74 -11.33 -35.64
N ASP A 541 -39.70 -10.85 -36.42
CA ASP A 541 -39.53 -10.53 -37.84
C ASP A 541 -38.87 -11.68 -38.65
N GLY A 542 -39.26 -12.92 -38.31
CA GLY A 542 -38.76 -14.15 -38.94
C GLY A 542 -37.41 -14.65 -38.42
N VAL A 543 -36.77 -13.94 -37.48
CA VAL A 543 -35.45 -14.29 -36.94
C VAL A 543 -35.53 -14.82 -35.51
N THR A 544 -34.83 -15.92 -35.22
CA THR A 544 -34.71 -16.50 -33.89
C THR A 544 -33.25 -16.48 -33.43
N ILE A 545 -32.98 -16.08 -32.18
CA ILE A 545 -31.63 -15.93 -31.63
C ILE A 545 -31.52 -16.72 -30.32
N HIS A 546 -30.68 -17.76 -30.30
CA HIS A 546 -30.53 -18.65 -29.15
C HIS A 546 -29.08 -18.81 -28.70
N TYR A 547 -28.77 -18.27 -27.51
CA TYR A 547 -27.58 -18.65 -26.76
C TYR A 547 -27.81 -19.98 -26.04
N THR A 548 -26.84 -20.89 -26.10
CA THR A 548 -26.89 -22.18 -25.39
C THR A 548 -25.53 -22.47 -24.76
N PRO A 549 -25.36 -22.30 -23.43
CA PRO A 549 -26.33 -21.80 -22.45
C PRO A 549 -26.76 -20.34 -22.71
N PHE A 550 -27.97 -19.97 -22.29
CA PHE A 550 -28.43 -18.57 -22.33
C PHE A 550 -28.16 -17.81 -21.02
N VAL A 551 -27.61 -18.49 -20.02
CA VAL A 551 -27.03 -17.87 -18.83
C VAL A 551 -25.52 -17.97 -18.94
N PHE A 552 -24.87 -16.83 -19.12
CA PHE A 552 -23.42 -16.74 -19.14
C PHE A 552 -22.91 -16.52 -17.71
N GLN A 553 -22.43 -17.60 -17.08
CA GLN A 553 -21.74 -17.57 -15.80
C GLN A 553 -20.32 -17.03 -16.00
N VAL A 554 -19.97 -15.97 -15.28
CA VAL A 554 -18.70 -15.26 -15.47
C VAL A 554 -18.17 -14.68 -14.17
N ASN A 555 -16.86 -14.77 -14.01
CA ASN A 555 -16.17 -14.08 -12.93
C ASN A 555 -16.06 -12.57 -13.24
N PRO A 556 -16.60 -11.68 -12.39
CA PRO A 556 -16.54 -10.24 -12.64
C PRO A 556 -15.11 -9.66 -12.65
N ARG A 557 -14.13 -10.34 -12.02
CA ARG A 557 -12.74 -9.89 -11.99
C ARG A 557 -11.98 -10.29 -13.25
N THR A 558 -12.13 -11.52 -13.73
CA THR A 558 -11.38 -12.00 -14.90
C THR A 558 -12.13 -11.77 -16.22
N GLY A 559 -13.44 -11.55 -16.18
CA GLY A 559 -14.27 -11.41 -17.39
C GLY A 559 -14.38 -12.72 -18.18
N GLY A 560 -14.82 -12.62 -19.44
CA GLY A 560 -14.88 -13.79 -20.32
C GLY A 560 -15.77 -13.58 -21.54
N THR A 561 -15.94 -14.65 -22.32
CA THR A 561 -16.73 -14.66 -23.55
C THR A 561 -17.75 -15.79 -23.51
N SER A 562 -19.02 -15.50 -23.82
CA SER A 562 -20.09 -16.50 -23.89
C SER A 562 -19.92 -17.42 -25.10
N ALA A 563 -20.72 -18.50 -25.14
CA ALA A 563 -20.95 -19.22 -26.39
C ALA A 563 -21.54 -18.28 -27.45
N ALA A 564 -21.23 -18.51 -28.72
CA ALA A 564 -21.89 -17.83 -29.83
C ALA A 564 -23.35 -18.30 -29.94
N PRO A 565 -24.30 -17.42 -30.26
CA PRO A 565 -25.69 -17.81 -30.44
C PRO A 565 -25.90 -18.51 -31.78
N THR A 566 -26.88 -19.41 -31.82
CA THR A 566 -27.50 -19.84 -33.08
C THR A 566 -28.46 -18.74 -33.54
N VAL A 567 -28.34 -18.31 -34.79
CA VAL A 567 -29.22 -17.32 -35.42
C VAL A 567 -29.88 -17.97 -36.64
N GLU A 568 -31.21 -18.01 -36.65
CA GLU A 568 -32.02 -18.63 -37.70
C GLU A 568 -32.90 -17.59 -38.39
N GLY A 569 -33.23 -17.82 -39.67
CA GLY A 569 -34.15 -16.96 -40.44
C GLY A 569 -33.50 -15.77 -41.15
N VAL A 570 -32.16 -15.68 -41.14
CA VAL A 570 -31.40 -14.61 -41.81
C VAL A 570 -30.02 -15.12 -42.26
N ASP A 571 -29.48 -14.53 -43.33
CA ASP A 571 -28.08 -14.72 -43.71
C ASP A 571 -27.17 -14.14 -42.61
N PRO A 572 -26.25 -14.92 -42.01
CA PRO A 572 -25.34 -14.44 -40.98
C PRO A 572 -24.52 -13.19 -41.35
N SER A 573 -24.25 -12.98 -42.65
CA SER A 573 -23.52 -11.80 -43.14
C SER A 573 -24.34 -10.51 -43.11
N LEU A 574 -25.68 -10.63 -43.11
CA LEU A 574 -26.61 -9.50 -43.04
C LEU A 574 -27.09 -9.22 -41.61
N PHE A 575 -26.75 -10.08 -40.66
CA PHE A 575 -27.22 -9.99 -39.29
C PHE A 575 -26.26 -9.16 -38.41
N ALA A 576 -26.80 -8.11 -37.79
CA ALA A 576 -26.12 -7.31 -36.78
C ALA A 576 -27.00 -7.17 -35.53
N ILE A 577 -26.40 -7.24 -34.35
CA ILE A 577 -27.07 -7.13 -33.05
C ILE A 577 -26.18 -6.36 -32.07
N ASP A 578 -26.81 -5.58 -31.18
CA ASP A 578 -26.12 -4.86 -30.10
C ASP A 578 -27.07 -4.66 -28.92
N TYR A 579 -26.52 -4.42 -27.72
CA TYR A 579 -27.34 -3.93 -26.62
C TYR A 579 -27.92 -2.54 -26.93
N ARG A 580 -29.07 -2.22 -26.35
CA ARG A 580 -29.74 -0.95 -26.64
C ARG A 580 -30.31 -0.22 -25.44
N ARG A 581 -31.10 -0.88 -24.58
CA ARG A 581 -31.83 -0.23 -23.47
C ARG A 581 -32.34 -1.23 -22.44
N THR A 582 -33.02 -0.72 -21.39
CA THR A 582 -33.73 -1.55 -20.37
C THR A 582 -32.81 -2.57 -19.70
N PHE A 583 -31.74 -2.07 -19.08
CA PHE A 583 -30.76 -2.87 -18.36
C PHE A 583 -31.21 -3.08 -16.93
N ASN A 584 -31.33 -4.33 -16.48
CA ASN A 584 -31.72 -4.67 -15.12
C ASN A 584 -30.64 -5.54 -14.49
N TYR A 585 -30.26 -5.22 -13.26
CA TYR A 585 -29.41 -6.05 -12.42
C TYR A 585 -30.17 -6.50 -11.18
N TYR A 586 -29.93 -7.75 -10.78
CA TYR A 586 -30.52 -8.38 -9.60
C TYR A 586 -29.41 -9.02 -8.78
N ASN A 587 -29.22 -8.51 -7.58
CA ASN A 587 -28.31 -9.03 -6.58
C ASN A 587 -28.86 -10.33 -5.96
N PHE A 588 -27.97 -11.30 -5.70
CA PHE A 588 -28.32 -12.58 -5.09
C PHE A 588 -27.92 -12.63 -3.62
N ALA A 589 -26.64 -12.38 -3.33
CA ALA A 589 -26.09 -12.48 -1.98
C ALA A 589 -25.04 -11.40 -1.64
N GLY A 590 -24.80 -10.43 -2.55
CA GLY A 590 -23.88 -9.31 -2.32
C GLY A 590 -24.50 -8.13 -1.57
N PRO A 591 -23.73 -7.07 -1.28
CA PRO A 591 -24.26 -5.84 -0.67
C PRO A 591 -24.98 -4.92 -1.68
N HIS A 592 -25.02 -5.32 -2.95
CA HIS A 592 -25.47 -4.49 -4.06
C HIS A 592 -26.98 -4.34 -4.14
N THR A 593 -27.44 -3.14 -4.52
CA THR A 593 -28.87 -2.85 -4.70
C THR A 593 -29.30 -3.14 -6.14
N ASP A 594 -30.40 -3.89 -6.29
CA ASP A 594 -31.08 -4.19 -7.57
C ASP A 594 -31.45 -2.89 -8.31
N GLY A 595 -31.51 -2.95 -9.65
CA GLY A 595 -32.10 -1.86 -10.43
C GLY A 595 -31.49 -1.60 -11.80
N GLN A 596 -31.92 -0.50 -12.39
CA GLN A 596 -31.45 0.01 -13.68
C GLN A 596 -30.44 1.14 -13.47
N PRO A 597 -29.62 1.50 -14.48
CA PRO A 597 -28.65 2.59 -14.36
C PRO A 597 -29.25 3.94 -13.92
N SER A 598 -30.53 4.20 -14.21
CA SER A 598 -31.24 5.42 -13.81
C SER A 598 -31.67 5.43 -12.34
N THR A 599 -31.65 4.29 -11.65
CA THR A 599 -32.02 4.20 -10.22
C THR A 599 -30.82 4.63 -9.39
N ALA A 600 -30.93 5.78 -8.72
CA ALA A 600 -29.89 6.28 -7.82
C ALA A 600 -29.56 5.24 -6.73
N GLY A 601 -28.26 5.03 -6.47
CA GLY A 601 -27.78 4.04 -5.49
C GLY A 601 -27.84 2.58 -5.94
N SER A 602 -28.41 2.26 -7.11
CA SER A 602 -28.32 0.91 -7.66
C SER A 602 -26.90 0.58 -8.09
N PHE A 603 -26.57 -0.72 -8.10
CA PHE A 603 -25.26 -1.16 -8.59
C PHE A 603 -25.00 -0.74 -10.05
N MET A 604 -26.04 -0.82 -10.90
CA MET A 604 -25.96 -0.40 -12.30
C MET A 604 -25.64 1.09 -12.44
N ASN A 605 -26.16 1.95 -11.55
CA ASN A 605 -25.81 3.36 -11.54
C ASN A 605 -24.33 3.59 -11.24
N SER A 606 -23.76 2.81 -10.31
CA SER A 606 -22.33 2.84 -9.99
C SER A 606 -21.48 2.43 -11.19
N VAL A 607 -21.72 1.27 -11.79
CA VAL A 607 -20.88 0.78 -12.91
C VAL A 607 -21.06 1.61 -14.19
N TRP A 608 -22.24 2.21 -14.44
CA TRP A 608 -22.40 3.20 -15.51
C TRP A 608 -21.55 4.44 -15.26
N SER A 609 -21.54 4.95 -14.03
CA SER A 609 -20.74 6.10 -13.66
C SER A 609 -19.24 5.83 -13.85
N SER A 610 -18.76 4.66 -13.41
CA SER A 610 -17.38 4.21 -13.63
C SER A 610 -17.00 4.17 -15.11
N TYR A 611 -17.87 3.69 -15.98
CA TYR A 611 -17.64 3.73 -17.44
C TYR A 611 -17.43 5.16 -17.93
N TYR A 612 -18.35 6.09 -17.64
CA TYR A 612 -18.27 7.46 -18.14
C TYR A 612 -17.05 8.22 -17.61
N THR A 613 -16.72 8.01 -16.33
CA THR A 613 -15.48 8.53 -15.74
C THR A 613 -14.26 7.98 -16.47
N SER A 614 -14.22 6.68 -16.77
CA SER A 614 -13.07 6.05 -17.45
C SER A 614 -12.80 6.59 -18.86
N ILE A 615 -13.80 7.17 -19.51
CA ILE A 615 -13.69 7.78 -20.84
C ILE A 615 -13.61 9.32 -20.79
N GLY A 616 -13.46 9.91 -19.60
CA GLY A 616 -13.32 11.36 -19.41
C GLY A 616 -14.61 12.16 -19.60
N SER A 617 -15.79 11.53 -19.50
CA SER A 617 -17.07 12.24 -19.61
C SER A 617 -17.49 12.86 -18.28
N ALA A 618 -17.78 14.16 -18.30
CA ALA A 618 -18.29 14.89 -17.13
C ALA A 618 -19.76 14.57 -16.81
N THR A 619 -20.47 13.89 -17.71
CA THR A 619 -21.90 13.55 -17.55
C THR A 619 -22.12 12.05 -17.68
N VAL A 620 -22.89 11.48 -16.76
CA VAL A 620 -23.34 10.08 -16.81
C VAL A 620 -24.68 10.02 -17.54
N ASN A 621 -24.70 9.44 -18.73
CA ASN A 621 -25.96 9.19 -19.46
C ASN A 621 -26.46 7.77 -19.16
N THR A 622 -27.35 7.68 -18.17
CA THR A 622 -27.96 6.44 -17.67
C THR A 622 -28.93 5.78 -18.64
N GLY A 623 -29.37 6.49 -19.69
CA GLY A 623 -30.21 5.94 -20.76
C GLY A 623 -29.43 5.38 -21.97
N SER A 624 -28.11 5.61 -22.02
CA SER A 624 -27.29 5.18 -23.15
C SER A 624 -26.90 3.70 -23.08
N LYS A 625 -26.69 3.11 -24.26
CA LYS A 625 -26.11 1.78 -24.44
C LYS A 625 -24.59 1.77 -24.35
N ASP A 626 -23.95 2.94 -24.33
CA ASP A 626 -22.50 3.06 -24.49
C ASP A 626 -21.69 2.15 -23.55
N PRO A 627 -22.03 1.98 -22.26
CA PRO A 627 -21.28 1.09 -21.39
C PRO A 627 -21.32 -0.40 -21.80
N VAL A 628 -22.29 -0.82 -22.60
CA VAL A 628 -22.54 -2.23 -22.93
C VAL A 628 -22.56 -2.51 -24.44
N SER A 629 -22.05 -1.59 -25.25
CA SER A 629 -22.19 -1.63 -26.71
C SER A 629 -20.85 -1.79 -27.42
N TYR A 630 -20.80 -2.64 -28.45
CA TYR A 630 -19.65 -2.71 -29.34
C TYR A 630 -19.53 -1.44 -30.19
N TYR A 631 -20.62 -1.06 -30.86
CA TYR A 631 -20.61 0.04 -31.84
C TYR A 631 -20.35 1.42 -31.20
N SER A 632 -20.58 1.58 -29.90
CA SER A 632 -20.23 2.79 -29.16
C SER A 632 -18.76 2.82 -28.66
N ASN A 633 -18.03 1.71 -28.80
CA ASN A 633 -16.68 1.54 -28.23
C ASN A 633 -15.67 0.94 -29.23
N THR A 634 -15.89 1.05 -30.54
CA THR A 634 -15.01 0.44 -31.56
C THR A 634 -13.54 0.83 -31.43
N SER A 635 -13.22 2.02 -30.92
CA SER A 635 -11.86 2.49 -30.64
C SER A 635 -11.36 2.25 -29.21
N ARG A 636 -12.20 1.71 -28.32
CA ARG A 636 -11.94 1.59 -26.87
C ARG A 636 -12.70 0.43 -26.22
N LEU A 637 -12.70 -0.74 -26.85
CA LEU A 637 -13.50 -1.88 -26.39
C LEU A 637 -13.21 -2.29 -24.95
N SER A 638 -11.98 -2.10 -24.46
CA SER A 638 -11.59 -2.37 -23.07
C SER A 638 -12.25 -1.45 -22.03
N SER A 639 -12.81 -0.31 -22.44
CA SER A 639 -13.55 0.58 -21.54
C SER A 639 -14.97 0.09 -21.28
N ALA A 640 -15.60 -0.62 -22.23
CA ALA A 640 -16.96 -1.13 -22.07
C ALA A 640 -17.06 -2.10 -20.89
N LEU A 641 -18.21 -2.18 -20.23
CA LEU A 641 -18.51 -3.18 -19.22
C LEU A 641 -18.65 -4.57 -19.85
N CYS A 642 -19.34 -4.63 -20.99
CA CYS A 642 -19.47 -5.79 -21.86
C CYS A 642 -19.83 -5.33 -23.27
N TYR A 643 -19.81 -6.22 -24.26
CA TYR A 643 -20.28 -5.94 -25.62
C TYR A 643 -20.57 -7.23 -26.38
N VAL A 644 -21.39 -7.16 -27.43
CA VAL A 644 -21.60 -8.27 -28.36
C VAL A 644 -20.59 -8.16 -29.49
N ASP A 645 -19.76 -9.18 -29.68
CA ASP A 645 -18.79 -9.22 -30.78
C ASP A 645 -19.54 -9.27 -32.13
N PRO A 646 -19.27 -8.36 -33.08
CA PRO A 646 -20.05 -8.27 -34.32
C PRO A 646 -19.77 -9.43 -35.28
N THR A 647 -18.72 -10.21 -35.07
CA THR A 647 -18.37 -11.34 -35.94
C THR A 647 -19.06 -12.60 -35.46
N THR A 648 -18.73 -13.01 -34.24
CA THR A 648 -19.19 -14.25 -33.60
C THR A 648 -20.57 -14.12 -32.97
N LYS A 649 -21.01 -12.89 -32.68
CA LYS A 649 -22.21 -12.58 -31.89
C LYS A 649 -22.14 -13.11 -30.45
N ALA A 650 -20.97 -13.59 -30.00
CA ALA A 650 -20.74 -13.92 -28.60
C ALA A 650 -20.73 -12.65 -27.75
N LEU A 651 -21.19 -12.77 -26.50
CA LEU A 651 -21.14 -11.70 -25.53
C LEU A 651 -19.80 -11.72 -24.80
N VAL A 652 -19.08 -10.60 -24.78
CA VAL A 652 -17.81 -10.42 -24.08
C VAL A 652 -18.03 -9.55 -22.86
N VAL A 653 -17.60 -10.01 -21.69
CA VAL A 653 -17.54 -9.26 -20.43
C VAL A 653 -16.09 -8.89 -20.17
N ASN A 654 -15.81 -7.60 -20.00
CA ASN A 654 -14.44 -7.15 -19.73
C ASN A 654 -14.08 -7.33 -18.25
N PRO A 655 -12.80 -7.67 -17.95
CA PRO A 655 -12.33 -7.87 -16.58
C PRO A 655 -12.43 -6.60 -15.73
N ASN A 656 -12.75 -6.78 -14.45
CA ASN A 656 -12.76 -5.73 -13.41
C ASN A 656 -13.67 -4.53 -13.74
N LYS A 657 -14.72 -4.73 -14.55
CA LYS A 657 -15.71 -3.69 -14.87
C LYS A 657 -16.98 -3.78 -14.04
N TRP A 658 -17.25 -4.96 -13.49
CA TRP A 658 -18.43 -5.25 -12.68
C TRP A 658 -18.06 -5.27 -11.18
N VAL A 659 -17.39 -4.20 -10.75
CA VAL A 659 -16.99 -3.93 -9.37
C VAL A 659 -17.46 -2.53 -8.98
N ASP A 660 -17.85 -2.31 -7.73
CA ASP A 660 -18.24 -1.00 -7.24
C ASP A 660 -17.02 -0.12 -6.87
N GLY A 661 -17.27 1.11 -6.43
CA GLY A 661 -16.23 2.06 -6.03
C GLY A 661 -15.40 1.62 -4.81
N ASN A 662 -15.87 0.64 -4.03
CA ASN A 662 -15.16 0.07 -2.88
C ASN A 662 -14.41 -1.21 -3.26
N GLY A 663 -14.41 -1.61 -4.54
CA GLY A 663 -13.76 -2.82 -5.03
C GLY A 663 -14.54 -4.12 -4.77
N VAL A 664 -15.81 -4.03 -4.35
CA VAL A 664 -16.67 -5.20 -4.15
C VAL A 664 -17.24 -5.63 -5.50
N ALA A 665 -17.04 -6.90 -5.84
CA ALA A 665 -17.46 -7.46 -7.12
C ALA A 665 -18.94 -7.85 -7.15
N ALA A 666 -19.55 -7.82 -8.33
CA ALA A 666 -20.94 -8.20 -8.53
C ALA A 666 -21.19 -9.67 -8.15
N ASN A 667 -22.21 -9.93 -7.31
CA ASN A 667 -22.78 -11.26 -7.08
C ASN A 667 -24.28 -11.24 -7.41
N GLY A 668 -24.61 -11.51 -8.68
CA GLY A 668 -25.97 -11.33 -9.20
C GLY A 668 -26.03 -11.45 -10.72
N ALA A 669 -27.20 -11.18 -11.30
CA ALA A 669 -27.40 -11.31 -12.74
C ALA A 669 -27.90 -10.03 -13.42
N MET A 670 -27.40 -9.79 -14.63
CA MET A 670 -27.82 -8.70 -15.52
C MET A 670 -28.54 -9.23 -16.76
N ILE A 671 -29.60 -8.53 -17.17
CA ILE A 671 -30.22 -8.68 -18.49
C ILE A 671 -30.49 -7.32 -19.10
N GLY A 672 -30.30 -7.20 -20.42
CA GLY A 672 -30.55 -5.97 -21.17
C GLY A 672 -31.24 -6.26 -22.49
N GLN A 673 -32.00 -5.27 -23.00
CA GLN A 673 -32.60 -5.37 -24.32
C GLN A 673 -31.50 -5.21 -25.37
N MET A 674 -31.44 -6.15 -26.30
CA MET A 674 -30.70 -6.04 -27.55
C MET A 674 -31.65 -5.68 -28.70
N THR A 675 -31.10 -5.03 -29.72
CA THR A 675 -31.78 -4.80 -30.98
C THR A 675 -30.97 -5.37 -32.13
N PHE A 676 -31.65 -5.90 -33.16
CA PHE A 676 -30.99 -6.50 -34.31
C PHE A 676 -31.60 -6.06 -35.65
N VAL A 677 -30.81 -6.16 -36.71
CA VAL A 677 -31.21 -5.90 -38.10
C VAL A 677 -30.75 -7.05 -38.99
N THR A 678 -31.38 -7.16 -40.16
CA THR A 678 -31.22 -8.27 -41.12
C THR A 678 -30.83 -7.80 -42.52
N ASP A 679 -30.47 -6.51 -42.67
CA ASP A 679 -30.19 -5.84 -43.94
C ASP A 679 -28.68 -5.58 -44.16
N GLY A 680 -27.81 -6.05 -43.26
CA GLY A 680 -26.37 -5.78 -43.27
C GLY A 680 -25.98 -4.36 -42.84
N ASN A 681 -26.94 -3.48 -42.54
CA ASN A 681 -26.66 -2.10 -42.15
C ASN A 681 -26.58 -1.95 -40.64
N SER A 682 -25.40 -2.22 -40.08
CA SER A 682 -25.13 -2.06 -38.64
C SER A 682 -25.41 -0.64 -38.10
N GLY A 683 -25.42 0.40 -38.94
CA GLY A 683 -25.81 1.75 -38.53
C GLY A 683 -27.27 1.86 -38.07
N ASN A 684 -28.13 0.95 -38.51
CA ASN A 684 -29.55 0.89 -38.15
C ASN A 684 -29.84 0.01 -36.95
N VAL A 685 -28.84 -0.69 -36.39
CA VAL A 685 -29.05 -1.71 -35.34
C VAL A 685 -29.84 -1.19 -34.14
N SER A 686 -29.68 0.09 -33.78
CA SER A 686 -30.35 0.72 -32.64
C SER A 686 -31.87 0.90 -32.79
N ASN A 687 -32.38 0.81 -34.02
CA ASN A 687 -33.80 0.94 -34.39
C ASN A 687 -34.41 -0.40 -34.80
N GLY A 688 -33.63 -1.48 -34.72
CA GLY A 688 -34.05 -2.81 -35.15
C GLY A 688 -35.01 -3.50 -34.18
N SER A 689 -35.28 -4.76 -34.50
CA SER A 689 -36.18 -5.67 -33.79
C SER A 689 -35.63 -6.01 -32.40
N GLN A 690 -36.50 -6.19 -31.41
CA GLN A 690 -36.14 -6.19 -29.99
C GLN A 690 -36.13 -7.60 -29.39
N VAL A 691 -35.14 -7.90 -28.56
CA VAL A 691 -34.98 -9.21 -27.91
C VAL A 691 -34.16 -9.11 -26.62
N PHE A 692 -34.38 -10.01 -25.65
CA PHE A 692 -33.51 -10.18 -24.47
C PHE A 692 -32.95 -11.62 -24.42
N PRO A 693 -31.91 -11.93 -25.21
CA PRO A 693 -31.59 -13.32 -25.56
C PRO A 693 -30.64 -14.02 -24.59
N ILE A 694 -30.00 -13.28 -23.67
CA ILE A 694 -28.95 -13.80 -22.78
C ILE A 694 -28.97 -13.09 -21.41
N TRP A 695 -28.70 -13.85 -20.34
CA TRP A 695 -28.39 -13.38 -19.00
C TRP A 695 -26.88 -13.41 -18.76
N ILE A 696 -26.36 -12.45 -18.01
CA ILE A 696 -24.99 -12.49 -17.46
C ILE A 696 -25.12 -12.74 -15.97
N TRP A 697 -24.54 -13.82 -15.44
CA TRP A 697 -24.49 -14.10 -14.01
C TRP A 697 -23.06 -13.95 -13.51
N PHE A 698 -22.85 -12.96 -12.65
CA PHE A 698 -21.59 -12.67 -11.99
C PHE A 698 -21.49 -13.40 -10.65
N ASP A 699 -20.40 -14.15 -10.47
CA ASP A 699 -19.95 -14.69 -9.18
C ASP A 699 -18.42 -14.89 -9.25
N GLU A 700 -17.69 -14.51 -8.20
CA GLU A 700 -16.22 -14.69 -8.15
C GLU A 700 -15.79 -16.16 -8.06
N LYS A 701 -16.74 -17.08 -7.82
CA LYS A 701 -16.50 -18.52 -7.79
C LYS A 701 -16.53 -19.21 -9.16
N PHE A 702 -17.02 -18.52 -10.20
CA PHE A 702 -16.88 -18.98 -11.59
C PHE A 702 -15.46 -18.69 -12.08
#